data_AF-A0A7X8LH99-F1
#
_entry.id   AF-A0A7X8LH99-F1
#
_cell.length_a   1.000
_cell.length_b   1.000
_cell.length_c   1.000
_cell.angle_alpha   90.00
_cell.angle_beta   90.00
_cell.angle_gamma   90.00
#
_symmetry.space_group_name_H-M   'P 1'
#
loop_
_entity.id
_entity.type
_entity.pdbx_description
1 polymer ?
#
loop_
_entity_poly.entity_id
_entity_poly.type
_entity_poly.pdbx_seq_one_letter_code
_entity_poly.pdbx_strand_id
1 'polypeptide(L)'
;MADTIEDQIEILRSEAATHANDPGFGKLCAEMLLQDNKDRLLAAFIETAGFGTEPPLESFRRLELLRSLQPGAFCINKTWGFGVVQAVDDFYKRITIDFRRKRGHQLTLSYAVEAVTVVDSNHILAKHHNDPAAMAQLVAEQPDEVVRQTLTAFGAMPVSRLESILTEAEIIAPADWKSFWERARRALKNNSTVAIPQKKTEPIILVSGKKDLSTTLRERLQAERDIKTILELITEIEALETTVDQDTVAVIADRVAFAVKNSFNSDTANYARLTIIAARLKLPGIPTTDMHAHLLQKDHFISAAKELTAREAGELAHFMLSDHTAAQQRAVENITLLPHTILADTLQILSNSANSNNAAAACRMALSGTQSTPVLLYWALRNHDAFTDWELPGYYELLLRGINFLEEHHSGEALRMQNSVRTLFENEKWFTARYAAIEELQRRALFERVQASGIWEPAARHRMLQAMIKVDPKLSINRKSAPTQAVPQQRLTSWRSLRERQETYRKMVEVEMPQNNRDIAEARSYGDLRENFEYQAAKQQQATLLQRLSVMDADLRQVKGSDFAGAATDTVNCGTTVTYETADGTRSTYHILGEWDSNTELGIISNKSELARRLSGKQIGSQVEIPSLEGDVAAQIIAIEPLPETIRAWAKG
;
A
#
# COMPACT_ATOMS: atom_id res chain seq x y z
N MET A 1 70.20 16.14 -22.48
CA MET A 1 69.97 17.59 -22.63
C MET A 1 68.50 17.74 -22.87
N ALA A 2 67.78 18.42 -21.98
CA ALA A 2 66.39 18.76 -22.17
C ALA A 2 66.32 19.84 -23.26
N ASP A 3 65.64 19.57 -24.38
CA ASP A 3 65.56 20.50 -25.52
C ASP A 3 64.41 21.51 -25.36
N THR A 4 63.51 21.31 -24.38
CA THR A 4 62.42 22.24 -24.06
C THR A 4 62.33 22.55 -22.56
N ILE A 5 61.75 23.71 -22.23
CA ILE A 5 61.51 24.11 -20.83
C ILE A 5 60.51 23.18 -20.11
N GLU A 6 59.68 22.48 -20.88
CA GLU A 6 58.72 21.50 -20.36
C GLU A 6 59.45 20.22 -19.91
N ASP A 7 60.40 19.75 -20.72
CA ASP A 7 61.29 18.65 -20.34
C ASP A 7 62.11 19.01 -19.09
N GLN A 8 62.59 20.25 -18.99
CA GLN A 8 63.31 20.73 -17.80
C GLN A 8 62.42 20.71 -16.54
N ILE A 9 61.17 21.17 -16.65
CA ILE A 9 60.21 21.15 -15.53
C ILE A 9 59.90 19.71 -15.11
N GLU A 10 59.70 18.79 -16.05
CA GLU A 10 59.39 17.38 -15.76
C GLU A 10 60.55 16.66 -15.09
N ILE A 11 61.79 16.86 -15.57
CA ILE A 11 63.00 16.29 -14.98
C ILE A 11 63.21 16.80 -13.55
N LEU A 12 63.15 18.12 -13.35
CA LEU A 12 63.37 18.71 -12.02
C LEU A 12 62.24 18.34 -11.04
N ARG A 13 61.00 18.17 -11.53
CA ARG A 13 59.87 17.66 -10.73
C ARG A 13 60.09 16.20 -10.31
N SER A 14 60.60 15.36 -11.21
CA SER A 14 60.96 13.97 -10.90
C SER A 14 62.04 13.91 -9.81
N GLU A 15 63.08 14.73 -9.92
CA GLU A 15 64.15 14.80 -8.92
C GLU A 15 63.67 15.40 -7.58
N ALA A 16 62.72 16.33 -7.60
CA ALA A 16 62.11 16.91 -6.40
C ALA A 16 61.48 15.84 -5.48
N ALA A 17 61.03 14.71 -6.01
CA ALA A 17 60.51 13.60 -5.21
C ALA A 17 61.58 12.93 -4.34
N THR A 18 62.84 12.95 -4.78
CA THR A 18 63.98 12.35 -4.07
C THR A 18 64.67 13.30 -3.08
N HIS A 19 64.45 14.61 -3.21
CA HIS A 19 65.15 15.65 -2.44
C HIS A 19 64.39 16.19 -1.21
N ALA A 20 63.24 15.60 -0.85
CA ALA A 20 62.41 16.01 0.30
C ALA A 20 62.13 17.54 0.34
N ASN A 21 61.77 18.10 1.50
CA ASN A 21 61.50 19.54 1.67
C ASN A 21 62.77 20.41 1.69
N ASP A 22 63.84 20.04 0.98
CA ASP A 22 65.12 20.78 0.97
C ASP A 22 64.96 22.15 0.29
N PRO A 23 65.07 23.27 1.04
CA PRO A 23 64.95 24.61 0.47
C PRO A 23 66.11 24.97 -0.47
N GLY A 24 67.28 24.36 -0.29
CA GLY A 24 68.45 24.55 -1.15
C GLY A 24 68.21 24.01 -2.55
N PHE A 25 67.64 22.81 -2.65
CA PHE A 25 67.22 22.22 -3.91
C PHE A 25 66.13 23.06 -4.59
N GLY A 26 65.15 23.57 -3.83
CA GLY A 26 64.12 24.46 -4.36
C GLY A 26 64.70 25.72 -5.03
N LYS A 27 65.70 26.36 -4.40
CA LYS A 27 66.38 27.53 -4.99
C LYS A 27 67.13 27.18 -6.28
N LEU A 28 67.82 26.04 -6.30
CA LEU A 28 68.50 25.54 -7.49
C LEU A 28 67.53 25.32 -8.65
N CYS A 29 66.35 24.73 -8.38
CA CYS A 29 65.31 24.57 -9.41
C CYS A 29 64.87 25.93 -9.99
N ALA A 30 64.65 26.94 -9.16
CA ALA A 30 64.28 28.27 -9.65
C ALA A 30 65.38 28.91 -10.50
N GLU A 31 66.64 28.81 -10.06
CA GLU A 31 67.79 29.32 -10.80
C GLU A 31 67.91 28.66 -12.17
N MET A 32 67.81 27.33 -12.25
CA MET A 32 67.84 26.58 -13.50
C MET A 32 66.69 26.95 -14.44
N LEU A 33 65.46 27.06 -13.91
CA LEU A 33 64.28 27.40 -14.71
C LEU A 33 64.28 28.86 -15.20
N LEU A 34 64.97 29.78 -14.50
CA LEU A 34 65.10 31.18 -14.90
C LEU A 34 66.28 31.42 -15.85
N GLN A 35 67.38 30.66 -15.72
CA GLN A 35 68.60 30.85 -16.50
C GLN A 35 68.39 30.62 -18.00
N ASP A 36 67.54 29.67 -18.38
CA ASP A 36 67.31 29.27 -19.77
C ASP A 36 66.05 29.89 -20.40
N ASN A 37 65.35 30.80 -19.69
CA ASN A 37 64.02 31.27 -20.09
C ASN A 37 63.94 32.78 -20.37
N LYS A 38 63.35 33.15 -21.51
CA LYS A 38 63.10 34.55 -21.91
C LYS A 38 61.63 34.97 -21.78
N ASP A 39 60.73 34.05 -21.45
CA ASP A 39 59.31 34.34 -21.25
C ASP A 39 59.10 35.02 -19.89
N ARG A 40 58.65 36.28 -19.93
CA ARG A 40 58.40 37.12 -18.75
C ARG A 40 57.27 36.57 -17.89
N LEU A 41 56.25 35.96 -18.51
CA LEU A 41 55.10 35.42 -17.78
C LEU A 41 55.51 34.17 -17.00
N LEU A 42 56.28 33.28 -17.63
CA LEU A 42 56.78 32.09 -16.97
C LEU A 42 57.78 32.43 -15.85
N ALA A 43 58.63 33.45 -16.04
CA ALA A 43 59.48 33.98 -14.97
C ALA A 43 58.65 34.48 -13.78
N ALA A 44 57.58 35.25 -14.03
CA ALA A 44 56.66 35.70 -12.99
C ALA A 44 55.97 34.54 -12.26
N PHE A 45 55.65 33.45 -12.96
CA PHE A 45 55.10 32.24 -12.35
C PHE A 45 56.12 31.51 -11.47
N ILE A 46 57.35 31.32 -11.94
CA ILE A 46 58.43 30.68 -11.18
C ILE A 46 58.70 31.45 -9.88
N GLU A 47 58.80 32.78 -9.96
CA GLU A 47 58.99 33.64 -8.78
C GLU A 47 57.80 33.57 -7.81
N THR A 48 56.59 33.30 -8.29
CA THR A 48 55.38 33.21 -7.45
C THR A 48 55.17 31.80 -6.87
N ALA A 49 55.71 30.77 -7.51
CA ALA A 49 55.55 29.37 -7.11
C ALA A 49 56.15 29.05 -5.73
N GLY A 50 57.05 29.89 -5.22
CA GLY A 50 57.58 29.77 -3.85
C GLY A 50 58.80 28.85 -3.73
N PHE A 51 59.54 28.64 -4.82
CA PHE A 51 60.79 27.87 -4.81
C PHE A 51 61.79 28.39 -3.76
N GLY A 52 62.20 27.51 -2.83
CA GLY A 52 63.12 27.86 -1.74
C GLY A 52 62.46 28.44 -0.48
N THR A 53 61.15 28.73 -0.53
CA THR A 53 60.33 29.05 0.65
C THR A 53 59.32 27.95 0.97
N GLU A 54 58.86 27.24 -0.05
CA GLU A 54 57.94 26.10 0.03
C GLU A 54 58.68 24.81 -0.35
N PRO A 55 58.14 23.63 0.03
CA PRO A 55 58.63 22.36 -0.48
C PRO A 55 58.77 22.36 -2.00
N PRO A 56 59.85 21.79 -2.58
CA PRO A 56 60.06 21.75 -4.02
C PRO A 56 58.87 21.15 -4.80
N LEU A 57 58.29 20.04 -4.32
CA LEU A 57 57.09 19.43 -4.92
C LEU A 57 55.86 20.34 -4.89
N GLU A 58 55.66 21.08 -3.80
CA GLU A 58 54.57 22.06 -3.71
C GLU A 58 54.82 23.23 -4.66
N SER A 59 56.06 23.71 -4.76
CA SER A 59 56.43 24.76 -5.71
C SER A 59 56.15 24.34 -7.16
N PHE A 60 56.47 23.11 -7.55
CA PHE A 60 56.12 22.59 -8.87
C PHE A 60 54.61 22.47 -9.09
N ARG A 61 53.85 22.00 -8.09
CA ARG A 61 52.37 21.98 -8.16
C ARG A 61 51.79 23.39 -8.35
N ARG A 62 52.31 24.38 -7.63
CA ARG A 62 51.89 25.80 -7.75
C ARG A 62 52.24 26.36 -9.13
N LEU A 63 53.43 26.07 -9.64
CA LEU A 63 53.86 26.46 -10.98
C LEU A 63 52.94 25.87 -12.07
N GLU A 64 52.57 24.59 -11.97
CA GLU A 64 51.65 23.94 -12.90
C GLU A 64 50.26 24.59 -12.88
N LEU A 65 49.74 24.88 -11.69
CA LEU A 65 48.46 25.56 -11.55
C LEU A 65 48.49 26.96 -12.18
N LEU A 66 49.54 27.74 -11.93
CA LEU A 66 49.73 29.06 -12.55
C LEU A 66 49.80 28.96 -14.08
N ARG A 67 50.55 27.99 -14.60
CA ARG A 67 50.63 27.74 -16.04
C ARG A 67 49.28 27.37 -16.65
N SER A 68 48.41 26.67 -15.91
CA SER A 68 47.07 26.29 -16.37
C SER A 68 46.05 27.44 -16.36
N LEU A 69 46.33 28.54 -15.66
CA LEU A 69 45.47 29.72 -15.57
C LEU A 69 45.70 30.71 -16.74
N GLN A 70 45.62 30.22 -17.97
CA GLN A 70 45.71 31.07 -19.17
C GLN A 70 44.39 31.76 -19.49
N PRO A 71 44.38 32.86 -20.29
CA PRO A 71 43.15 33.45 -20.81
C PRO A 71 42.25 32.39 -21.47
N GLY A 72 40.98 32.35 -21.07
CA GLY A 72 40.01 31.34 -21.49
C GLY A 72 39.94 30.10 -20.59
N ALA A 73 40.85 29.92 -19.64
CA ALA A 73 40.79 28.80 -18.70
C ALA A 73 39.59 28.93 -17.75
N PHE A 74 38.96 27.79 -17.43
CA PHE A 74 37.87 27.70 -16.49
C PHE A 74 38.37 27.41 -15.08
N CYS A 75 37.75 28.04 -14.10
CA CYS A 75 38.15 27.87 -12.71
C CYS A 75 37.00 28.03 -11.72
N ILE A 76 37.20 27.54 -10.50
CA ILE A 76 36.23 27.58 -9.41
C ILE A 76 36.89 28.19 -8.18
N ASN A 77 36.21 29.16 -7.57
CA ASN A 77 36.56 29.72 -6.28
C ASN A 77 35.45 29.43 -5.25
N LYS A 78 35.83 29.18 -3.99
CA LYS A 78 34.88 28.86 -2.91
C LYS A 78 33.87 29.97 -2.62
N THR A 79 34.25 31.23 -2.81
CA THR A 79 33.45 32.41 -2.46
C THR A 79 32.67 32.95 -3.66
N TRP A 80 33.32 33.08 -4.82
CA TRP A 80 32.75 33.71 -6.01
C TRP A 80 32.20 32.73 -7.05
N GLY A 81 32.45 31.42 -6.87
CA GLY A 81 31.94 30.36 -7.73
C GLY A 81 32.78 30.15 -8.99
N PHE A 82 32.11 29.69 -10.06
CA PHE A 82 32.73 29.49 -11.37
C PHE A 82 33.20 30.82 -11.99
N GLY A 83 34.35 30.80 -12.64
CA GLY A 83 34.89 31.93 -13.37
C GLY A 83 35.75 31.57 -14.57
N VAL A 84 35.91 32.55 -15.45
CA VAL A 84 36.74 32.46 -16.67
C VAL A 84 37.90 33.42 -16.54
N VAL A 85 39.12 32.93 -16.77
CA VAL A 85 40.31 33.78 -16.77
C VAL A 85 40.26 34.68 -18.00
N GLN A 86 40.33 36.00 -17.79
CA GLN A 86 40.32 36.99 -18.88
C GLN A 86 41.73 37.41 -19.28
N ALA A 87 42.57 37.68 -18.30
CA ALA A 87 43.92 38.18 -18.53
C ALA A 87 44.85 37.82 -17.37
N VAL A 88 46.11 37.63 -17.70
CA VAL A 88 47.21 37.45 -16.72
C VAL A 88 48.24 38.53 -16.99
N ASP A 89 48.63 39.25 -15.94
CA ASP A 89 49.58 40.35 -15.96
C ASP A 89 50.88 39.92 -15.26
N ASP A 90 51.95 39.81 -16.05
CA ASP A 90 53.29 39.41 -15.59
C ASP A 90 53.98 40.52 -14.78
N PHE A 91 53.71 41.79 -15.10
CA PHE A 91 54.35 42.94 -14.45
C PHE A 91 53.82 43.20 -13.04
N TYR A 92 52.50 43.24 -12.86
CA TYR A 92 51.87 43.41 -11.56
C TYR A 92 51.64 42.09 -10.82
N LYS A 93 51.93 40.95 -11.47
CA LYS A 93 51.68 39.59 -10.94
C LYS A 93 50.22 39.43 -10.50
N ARG A 94 49.30 39.80 -11.40
CA ARG A 94 47.85 39.73 -11.15
C ARG A 94 47.13 38.94 -12.22
N ILE A 95 46.02 38.32 -11.83
CA ILE A 95 45.11 37.64 -12.73
C ILE A 95 43.73 38.29 -12.64
N THR A 96 43.12 38.53 -13.79
CA THR A 96 41.74 39.04 -13.88
C THR A 96 40.83 37.89 -14.24
N ILE A 97 39.87 37.58 -13.36
CA ILE A 97 38.93 36.49 -13.53
C ILE A 97 37.51 37.05 -13.51
N ASP A 98 36.71 36.65 -14.50
CA ASP A 98 35.29 36.90 -14.52
C ASP A 98 34.57 35.79 -13.76
N PHE A 99 34.37 35.99 -12.45
CA PHE A 99 33.49 35.13 -11.68
C PHE A 99 32.03 35.51 -11.92
N ARG A 100 31.13 34.53 -11.85
CA ARG A 100 29.69 34.75 -12.02
C ARG A 100 29.15 35.86 -11.10
N ARG A 101 29.55 35.85 -9.83
CA ARG A 101 29.12 36.85 -8.83
C ARG A 101 29.92 38.15 -8.87
N LYS A 102 31.07 38.18 -9.55
CA LYS A 102 32.00 39.32 -9.53
C LYS A 102 32.89 39.31 -10.77
N ARG A 103 32.45 40.03 -11.81
CA ARG A 103 33.18 40.21 -13.07
C ARG A 103 34.38 41.14 -12.87
N GLY A 104 35.43 40.92 -13.66
CA GLY A 104 36.67 41.69 -13.67
C GLY A 104 37.45 41.60 -12.36
N HIS A 105 37.29 40.52 -11.59
CA HIS A 105 37.92 40.46 -10.27
C HIS A 105 39.42 40.21 -10.41
N GLN A 106 40.22 41.17 -9.95
CA GLN A 106 41.67 41.08 -9.96
C GLN A 106 42.23 40.46 -8.66
N LEU A 107 42.91 39.33 -8.79
CA LEU A 107 43.63 38.63 -7.71
C LEU A 107 45.14 38.74 -7.93
N THR A 108 45.94 38.64 -6.86
CA THR A 108 47.39 38.40 -7.03
C THR A 108 47.61 36.95 -7.46
N LEU A 109 48.67 36.67 -8.21
CA LEU A 109 49.00 35.31 -8.62
C LEU A 109 49.17 34.38 -7.41
N SER A 110 49.87 34.85 -6.35
CA SER A 110 50.05 34.08 -5.11
C SER A 110 48.73 33.67 -4.46
N TYR A 111 47.76 34.58 -4.38
CA TYR A 111 46.45 34.28 -3.80
C TYR A 111 45.62 33.38 -4.73
N ALA A 112 45.73 33.56 -6.05
CA ALA A 112 45.01 32.73 -7.02
C ALA A 112 45.39 31.25 -6.90
N VAL A 113 46.66 30.94 -6.66
CA VAL A 113 47.13 29.56 -6.45
C VAL A 113 46.45 28.86 -5.27
N GLU A 114 46.16 29.62 -4.21
CA GLU A 114 45.52 29.08 -3.00
C GLU A 114 44.00 29.04 -3.11
N ALA A 115 43.42 30.03 -3.80
CA ALA A 115 41.99 30.29 -3.77
C ALA A 115 41.21 29.72 -4.97
N VAL A 116 41.89 29.25 -6.01
CA VAL A 116 41.27 28.88 -7.28
C VAL A 116 41.63 27.44 -7.68
N THR A 117 40.63 26.68 -8.10
CA THR A 117 40.80 25.35 -8.69
C THR A 117 40.51 25.43 -10.19
N VAL A 118 41.45 25.01 -11.03
CA VAL A 118 41.25 24.93 -12.48
C VAL A 118 40.42 23.72 -12.84
N VAL A 119 39.50 23.88 -13.79
CA VAL A 119 38.61 22.81 -14.28
C VAL A 119 38.65 22.71 -15.79
N ASP A 120 38.45 21.50 -16.32
CA ASP A 120 38.44 21.23 -17.75
C ASP A 120 37.09 21.62 -18.42
N SER A 121 37.05 21.54 -19.75
CA SER A 121 35.85 21.81 -20.55
C SER A 121 34.74 20.75 -20.40
N ASN A 122 35.06 19.55 -19.90
CA ASN A 122 34.10 18.48 -19.66
C ASN A 122 33.37 18.64 -18.31
N HIS A 123 33.89 19.47 -17.42
CA HIS A 123 33.29 19.79 -16.14
C HIS A 123 31.88 20.36 -16.32
N ILE A 124 30.93 19.95 -15.47
CA ILE A 124 29.50 20.30 -15.63
C ILE A 124 29.26 21.82 -15.67
N LEU A 125 29.97 22.58 -14.84
CA LEU A 125 29.89 24.05 -14.82
C LEU A 125 30.45 24.69 -16.11
N ALA A 126 31.52 24.13 -16.68
CA ALA A 126 32.09 24.60 -17.93
C ALA A 126 31.14 24.31 -19.11
N LYS A 127 30.54 23.12 -19.15
CA LYS A 127 29.51 22.77 -20.14
C LYS A 127 28.31 23.70 -20.08
N HIS A 128 27.80 23.98 -18.88
CA HIS A 128 26.68 24.91 -18.70
C HIS A 128 27.04 26.33 -19.16
N HIS A 129 28.26 26.80 -18.88
CA HIS A 129 28.72 28.12 -19.32
C HIS A 129 28.83 28.22 -20.85
N ASN A 130 29.36 27.19 -21.50
CA ASN A 130 29.56 27.18 -22.95
C ASN A 130 28.25 27.00 -23.73
N ASP A 131 27.35 26.15 -23.26
CA ASP A 131 26.05 25.91 -23.90
C ASP A 131 24.92 25.75 -22.86
N PRO A 132 24.32 26.89 -22.44
CA PRO A 132 23.20 26.87 -21.50
C PRO A 132 21.97 26.15 -22.05
N ALA A 133 21.75 26.17 -23.37
CA ALA A 133 20.57 25.58 -24.00
C ALA A 133 20.66 24.05 -23.99
N ALA A 134 21.82 23.48 -24.35
CA ALA A 134 22.06 22.05 -24.25
C ALA A 134 21.96 21.54 -22.81
N MET A 135 22.44 22.32 -21.83
CA MET A 135 22.30 21.96 -20.41
C MET A 135 20.83 21.96 -19.97
N ALA A 136 20.03 22.95 -20.40
CA ALA A 136 18.60 22.98 -20.10
C ALA A 136 17.85 21.78 -20.70
N GLN A 137 18.21 21.37 -21.92
CA GLN A 137 17.68 20.16 -22.55
C GLN A 137 18.07 18.90 -21.76
N LEU A 138 19.33 18.80 -21.32
CA LEU A 138 19.81 17.68 -20.52
C LEU A 138 19.07 17.58 -19.17
N VAL A 139 18.78 18.71 -18.51
CA VAL A 139 17.98 18.78 -17.28
C VAL A 139 16.53 18.32 -17.51
N ALA A 140 15.98 18.61 -18.70
CA ALA A 140 14.62 18.20 -19.06
C ALA A 140 14.52 16.70 -19.37
N GLU A 141 15.44 16.19 -20.20
CA GLU A 141 15.39 14.85 -20.78
C GLU A 141 16.09 13.79 -19.92
N GLN A 142 17.24 14.10 -19.32
CA GLN A 142 18.09 13.16 -18.59
C GLN A 142 18.57 13.74 -17.24
N PRO A 143 17.65 13.91 -16.28
CA PRO A 143 17.99 14.53 -15.00
C PRO A 143 18.93 13.69 -14.13
N ASP A 144 18.99 12.37 -14.33
CA ASP A 144 19.95 11.48 -13.67
C ASP A 144 21.39 11.69 -14.15
N GLU A 145 21.58 11.94 -15.44
CA GLU A 145 22.89 12.23 -16.03
C GLU A 145 23.49 13.52 -15.47
N VAL A 146 22.67 14.55 -15.25
CA VAL A 146 23.08 15.81 -14.60
C VAL A 146 23.61 15.55 -13.19
N VAL A 147 22.91 14.71 -12.40
CA VAL A 147 23.36 14.33 -11.06
C VAL A 147 24.68 13.57 -11.13
N ARG A 148 24.82 12.63 -12.08
CA ARG A 148 26.04 11.84 -12.26
C ARG A 148 27.24 12.74 -12.60
N GLN A 149 27.10 13.63 -13.57
CA GLN A 149 28.15 14.58 -13.94
C GLN A 149 28.54 15.49 -12.77
N THR A 150 27.57 15.89 -11.94
CA THR A 150 27.84 16.71 -10.75
C THR A 150 28.63 15.92 -9.70
N LEU A 151 28.26 14.67 -9.45
CA LEU A 151 29.00 13.82 -8.52
C LEU A 151 30.40 13.45 -9.05
N THR A 152 30.58 13.32 -10.37
CA THR A 152 31.90 13.11 -10.97
C THR A 152 32.78 14.34 -10.80
N ALA A 153 32.19 15.53 -10.94
CA ALA A 153 32.89 16.81 -10.83
C ALA A 153 33.31 17.15 -9.38
N PHE A 154 32.45 16.86 -8.40
CA PHE A 154 32.60 17.36 -7.02
C PHE A 154 32.76 16.25 -5.96
N GLY A 155 32.67 14.98 -6.36
CA GLY A 155 32.74 13.82 -5.47
C GLY A 155 31.44 13.52 -4.74
N ALA A 156 31.49 12.53 -3.84
CA ALA A 156 30.36 12.09 -3.04
C ALA A 156 29.86 13.20 -2.09
N MET A 157 28.54 13.41 -2.05
CA MET A 157 27.97 14.52 -1.27
C MET A 157 26.51 14.28 -0.86
N PRO A 158 26.04 14.90 0.24
CA PRO A 158 24.63 14.87 0.61
C PRO A 158 23.73 15.59 -0.41
N VAL A 159 22.44 15.24 -0.41
CA VAL A 159 21.42 15.85 -1.30
C VAL A 159 21.37 17.38 -1.14
N SER A 160 21.54 17.89 0.09
CA SER A 160 21.54 19.33 0.37
C SER A 160 22.69 20.06 -0.31
N ARG A 161 23.88 19.44 -0.39
CA ARG A 161 25.04 20.03 -1.06
C ARG A 161 24.87 20.01 -2.57
N LEU A 162 24.28 18.94 -3.11
CA LEU A 162 23.94 18.83 -4.52
C LEU A 162 22.96 19.94 -4.95
N GLU A 163 21.93 20.19 -4.14
CA GLU A 163 20.96 21.27 -4.33
C GLU A 163 21.67 22.63 -4.40
N SER A 164 22.53 22.95 -3.43
CA SER A 164 23.27 24.22 -3.41
C SER A 164 24.13 24.40 -4.65
N ILE A 165 24.87 23.37 -5.09
CA ILE A 165 25.75 23.49 -6.26
C ILE A 165 24.94 23.77 -7.53
N LEU A 166 23.86 23.03 -7.77
CA LEU A 166 23.07 23.15 -9.00
C LEU A 166 22.26 24.45 -9.06
N THR A 167 21.78 24.93 -7.92
CA THR A 167 21.02 26.18 -7.83
C THR A 167 21.94 27.41 -7.88
N GLU A 168 23.09 27.38 -7.20
CA GLU A 168 24.08 28.46 -7.27
C GLU A 168 24.72 28.59 -8.67
N ALA A 169 24.78 27.47 -9.40
CA ALA A 169 25.19 27.44 -10.80
C ALA A 169 24.07 27.82 -11.79
N GLU A 170 22.86 28.15 -11.31
CA GLU A 170 21.64 28.40 -12.12
C GLU A 170 21.39 27.34 -13.20
N ILE A 171 21.87 26.11 -12.99
CA ILE A 171 21.52 24.95 -13.83
C ILE A 171 20.05 24.60 -13.60
N ILE A 172 19.56 24.84 -12.37
CA ILE A 172 18.19 24.59 -11.94
C ILE A 172 17.72 25.78 -11.11
N ALA A 173 16.51 26.26 -11.36
CA ALA A 173 15.90 27.26 -10.50
C ALA A 173 15.56 26.67 -9.12
N PRO A 174 15.74 27.41 -8.01
CA PRO A 174 15.42 26.90 -6.67
C PRO A 174 13.98 26.37 -6.52
N ALA A 175 13.02 26.97 -7.22
CA ALA A 175 11.62 26.54 -7.23
C ALA A 175 11.42 25.15 -7.88
N ASP A 176 12.25 24.81 -8.87
CA ASP A 176 12.11 23.59 -9.67
C ASP A 176 12.87 22.40 -9.08
N TRP A 177 13.74 22.64 -8.09
CA TRP A 177 14.59 21.62 -7.46
C TRP A 177 13.81 20.38 -7.02
N LYS A 178 12.69 20.55 -6.31
CA LYS A 178 11.91 19.42 -5.80
C LYS A 178 11.41 18.52 -6.94
N SER A 179 10.91 19.13 -8.02
CA SER A 179 10.40 18.42 -9.19
C SER A 179 11.53 17.74 -9.99
N PHE A 180 12.69 18.38 -10.07
CA PHE A 180 13.88 17.81 -10.70
C PHE A 180 14.39 16.60 -9.90
N TRP A 181 14.56 16.75 -8.59
CA TRP A 181 15.12 15.70 -7.75
C TRP A 181 14.24 14.47 -7.69
N GLU A 182 12.91 14.61 -7.67
CA GLU A 182 11.99 13.45 -7.74
C GLU A 182 12.15 12.67 -9.06
N ARG A 183 12.30 13.37 -10.20
CA ARG A 183 12.55 12.75 -11.51
C ARG A 183 13.92 12.09 -11.57
N ALA A 184 14.97 12.81 -11.16
CA ALA A 184 16.34 12.30 -11.10
C ALA A 184 16.44 11.06 -10.21
N ARG A 185 15.90 11.11 -8.98
CA ARG A 185 15.91 10.00 -8.03
C ARG A 185 15.19 8.77 -8.58
N ARG A 186 14.07 8.94 -9.28
CA ARG A 186 13.33 7.83 -9.89
C ARG A 186 14.12 7.20 -11.04
N ALA A 187 14.76 8.00 -11.88
CA ALA A 187 15.61 7.51 -12.96
C ALA A 187 16.88 6.81 -12.43
N LEU A 188 17.52 7.40 -11.41
CA LEU A 188 18.68 6.82 -10.73
C LEU A 188 18.36 5.50 -10.02
N LYS A 189 17.14 5.33 -9.47
CA LYS A 189 16.73 4.05 -8.86
C LYS A 189 16.68 2.90 -9.88
N ASN A 190 16.45 3.21 -11.16
CA ASN A 190 16.42 2.23 -12.23
C ASN A 190 17.81 1.97 -12.84
N ASN A 191 18.80 2.82 -12.55
CA ASN A 191 20.16 2.77 -13.11
C ASN A 191 21.18 2.41 -12.01
N SER A 192 21.88 1.28 -12.18
CA SER A 192 22.72 0.63 -11.16
C SER A 192 24.08 1.29 -10.87
N THR A 193 24.23 2.60 -11.08
CA THR A 193 25.53 3.31 -11.01
C THR A 193 25.62 4.33 -9.86
N VAL A 194 24.54 4.55 -9.11
CA VAL A 194 24.48 5.53 -8.01
C VAL A 194 23.79 4.93 -6.79
N ALA A 195 24.47 4.95 -5.64
CA ALA A 195 23.87 4.54 -4.37
C ALA A 195 23.17 5.75 -3.72
N ILE A 196 21.85 5.67 -3.58
CA ILE A 196 21.04 6.72 -2.93
C ILE A 196 20.78 6.30 -1.47
N PRO A 197 21.31 7.02 -0.48
CA PRO A 197 21.11 6.67 0.93
C PRO A 197 19.67 6.87 1.41
N GLN A 198 19.29 6.14 2.46
CA GLN A 198 17.96 6.27 3.09
C GLN A 198 17.82 7.59 3.87
N LYS A 199 18.91 8.10 4.46
CA LYS A 199 18.93 9.38 5.17
C LYS A 199 19.44 10.50 4.27
N LYS A 200 18.77 11.66 4.29
CA LYS A 200 19.15 12.84 3.49
C LYS A 200 20.52 13.44 3.85
N THR A 201 21.03 13.13 5.04
CA THR A 201 22.32 13.59 5.56
C THR A 201 23.51 12.76 5.08
N GLU A 202 23.26 11.56 4.56
CA GLU A 202 24.30 10.67 4.07
C GLU A 202 24.66 11.02 2.61
N PRO A 203 25.91 10.78 2.18
CA PRO A 203 26.37 11.15 0.84
C PRO A 203 25.78 10.23 -0.23
N ILE A 204 25.43 10.82 -1.38
CA ILE A 204 25.18 10.11 -2.63
C ILE A 204 26.54 9.70 -3.20
N ILE A 205 26.71 8.42 -3.55
CA ILE A 205 27.99 7.87 -4.00
C ILE A 205 27.84 7.40 -5.44
N LEU A 206 28.78 7.82 -6.30
CA LEU A 206 28.98 7.20 -7.61
C LEU A 206 29.66 5.86 -7.39
N VAL A 207 29.01 4.79 -7.84
CA VAL A 207 29.54 3.45 -7.68
C VAL A 207 30.12 3.03 -9.03
N SER A 208 31.43 2.79 -9.06
CA SER A 208 32.18 2.33 -10.22
C SER A 208 31.84 0.89 -10.59
N GLY A 209 30.66 0.71 -11.20
CA GLY A 209 30.21 -0.56 -11.75
C GLY A 209 29.37 -1.40 -10.79
N LYS A 210 28.53 -2.29 -11.36
CA LYS A 210 27.62 -3.17 -10.61
C LYS A 210 28.32 -4.00 -9.52
N LYS A 211 29.61 -4.30 -9.71
CA LYS A 211 30.43 -5.13 -8.81
C LYS A 211 30.79 -4.43 -7.50
N ASP A 212 30.96 -3.11 -7.51
CA ASP A 212 31.25 -2.34 -6.31
C ASP A 212 29.99 -2.18 -5.43
N LEU A 213 28.80 -2.09 -6.06
CA LEU A 213 27.52 -2.01 -5.34
C LEU A 213 27.20 -3.33 -4.62
N SER A 214 27.41 -4.47 -5.29
CA SER A 214 27.18 -5.76 -4.65
C SER A 214 28.17 -6.04 -3.52
N THR A 215 29.42 -5.57 -3.66
CA THR A 215 30.42 -5.60 -2.58
C THR A 215 29.97 -4.74 -1.39
N THR A 216 29.53 -3.50 -1.62
CA THR A 216 29.04 -2.60 -0.56
C THR A 216 27.82 -3.18 0.17
N LEU A 217 26.87 -3.76 -0.56
CA LEU A 217 25.68 -4.40 0.03
C LEU A 217 26.06 -5.64 0.84
N ARG A 218 27.04 -6.42 0.39
CA ARG A 218 27.57 -7.57 1.11
C ARG A 218 28.18 -7.17 2.45
N GLU A 219 29.01 -6.13 2.47
CA GLU A 219 29.60 -5.60 3.72
C GLU A 219 28.52 -5.11 4.69
N ARG A 220 27.52 -4.38 4.18
CA ARG A 220 26.39 -3.92 4.99
C ARG A 220 25.58 -5.09 5.56
N LEU A 221 25.28 -6.10 4.73
CA LEU A 221 24.58 -7.32 5.16
C LEU A 221 25.38 -8.02 6.27
N GLN A 222 26.70 -8.10 6.14
CA GLN A 222 27.57 -8.68 7.15
C GLN A 222 27.54 -7.91 8.48
N ALA A 223 27.30 -6.61 8.51
CA ALA A 223 27.21 -5.86 9.77
C ALA A 223 25.80 -5.87 10.39
N GLU A 224 24.77 -6.19 9.61
CA GLU A 224 23.37 -6.00 10.00
C GLU A 224 22.88 -7.03 11.03
N ARG A 225 22.02 -6.58 11.96
CA ARG A 225 21.40 -7.41 13.00
C ARG A 225 19.88 -7.33 13.02
N ASP A 226 19.29 -6.32 12.38
CA ASP A 226 17.85 -6.26 12.23
C ASP A 226 17.35 -7.25 11.16
N ILE A 227 16.45 -8.16 11.54
CA ILE A 227 15.97 -9.24 10.67
C ILE A 227 15.27 -8.68 9.43
N LYS A 228 14.48 -7.62 9.59
CA LYS A 228 13.76 -7.01 8.47
C LYS A 228 14.74 -6.41 7.46
N THR A 229 15.73 -5.68 7.94
CA THR A 229 16.79 -5.11 7.10
C THR A 229 17.65 -6.19 6.43
N ILE A 230 17.93 -7.30 7.13
CA ILE A 230 18.59 -8.47 6.53
C ILE A 230 17.80 -9.00 5.31
N LEU A 231 16.49 -9.22 5.46
CA LEU A 231 15.63 -9.70 4.39
C LEU A 231 15.56 -8.72 3.19
N GLU A 232 15.48 -7.42 3.48
CA GLU A 232 15.51 -6.36 2.46
C GLU A 232 16.83 -6.38 1.68
N LEU A 233 17.97 -6.45 2.38
CA LEU A 233 19.30 -6.50 1.76
C LEU A 233 19.52 -7.75 0.91
N ILE A 234 19.07 -8.92 1.35
CA ILE A 234 19.15 -10.15 0.55
C ILE A 234 18.35 -10.00 -0.75
N THR A 235 17.15 -9.44 -0.66
CA THR A 235 16.29 -9.19 -1.84
C THR A 235 16.94 -8.20 -2.81
N GLU A 236 17.59 -7.15 -2.29
CA GLU A 236 18.33 -6.18 -3.10
C GLU A 236 19.53 -6.83 -3.80
N ILE A 237 20.27 -7.71 -3.12
CA ILE A 237 21.39 -8.47 -3.69
C ILE A 237 20.90 -9.39 -4.82
N GLU A 238 19.84 -10.18 -4.59
CA GLU A 238 19.24 -11.06 -5.60
C GLU A 238 18.68 -10.29 -6.81
N ALA A 239 18.26 -9.03 -6.62
CA ALA A 239 17.77 -8.19 -7.72
C ALA A 239 18.92 -7.61 -8.59
N LEU A 240 20.12 -7.48 -8.02
CA LEU A 240 21.28 -6.92 -8.71
C LEU A 240 22.13 -7.97 -9.44
N GLU A 241 22.23 -9.17 -8.86
CA GLU A 241 23.03 -10.27 -9.39
C GLU A 241 22.15 -11.37 -9.97
N THR A 242 22.32 -11.67 -11.26
CA THR A 242 21.62 -12.79 -11.92
C THR A 242 22.01 -14.14 -11.30
N THR A 243 23.23 -14.24 -10.76
CA THR A 243 23.75 -15.40 -10.04
C THR A 243 24.62 -14.92 -8.89
N VAL A 244 24.25 -15.30 -7.67
CA VAL A 244 24.97 -14.92 -6.44
C VAL A 244 26.24 -15.74 -6.31
N ASP A 245 27.39 -15.10 -6.13
CA ASP A 245 28.67 -15.80 -5.96
C ASP A 245 28.80 -16.54 -4.62
N GLN A 246 29.71 -17.52 -4.54
CA GLN A 246 29.87 -18.37 -3.36
C GLN A 246 30.23 -17.60 -2.08
N ASP A 247 30.99 -16.51 -2.20
CA ASP A 247 31.38 -15.68 -1.06
C ASP A 247 30.17 -14.92 -0.50
N THR A 248 29.32 -14.40 -1.39
CA THR A 248 28.05 -13.77 -1.01
C THR A 248 27.09 -14.77 -0.39
N VAL A 249 27.00 -15.98 -0.95
CA VAL A 249 26.20 -17.08 -0.37
C VAL A 249 26.66 -17.40 1.05
N ALA A 250 27.97 -17.39 1.33
CA ALA A 250 28.49 -17.62 2.68
C ALA A 250 28.09 -16.49 3.65
N VAL A 251 28.14 -15.22 3.22
CA VAL A 251 27.69 -14.08 4.04
C VAL A 251 26.19 -14.13 4.30
N ILE A 252 25.39 -14.47 3.28
CA ILE A 252 23.94 -14.68 3.43
C ILE A 252 23.69 -15.84 4.40
N ALA A 253 24.40 -16.96 4.27
CA ALA A 253 24.24 -18.11 5.15
C ALA A 253 24.49 -17.78 6.63
N ASP A 254 25.55 -17.04 6.93
CA ASP A 254 25.87 -16.60 8.30
C ASP A 254 24.76 -15.69 8.87
N ARG A 255 24.27 -14.73 8.09
CA ARG A 255 23.20 -13.81 8.53
C ARG A 255 21.84 -14.48 8.63
N VAL A 256 21.51 -15.38 7.71
CA VAL A 256 20.28 -16.19 7.79
C VAL A 256 20.34 -17.12 8.99
N ALA A 257 21.46 -17.79 9.28
CA ALA A 257 21.60 -18.64 10.47
C ALA A 257 21.36 -17.84 11.77
N PHE A 258 21.91 -16.63 11.87
CA PHE A 258 21.61 -15.70 12.97
C PHE A 258 20.11 -15.37 13.05
N ALA A 259 19.50 -14.98 11.94
CA ALA A 259 18.09 -14.56 11.90
C ALA A 259 17.13 -15.72 12.19
N VAL A 260 17.42 -16.94 11.72
CA VAL A 260 16.64 -18.17 11.97
C VAL A 260 16.62 -18.48 13.46
N LYS A 261 17.77 -18.41 14.14
CA LYS A 261 17.85 -18.63 15.59
C LYS A 261 17.01 -17.62 16.38
N ASN A 262 16.98 -16.36 15.95
CA ASN A 262 16.23 -15.30 16.62
C ASN A 262 14.73 -15.29 16.29
N SER A 263 14.30 -15.96 15.21
CA SER A 263 12.90 -16.06 14.78
C SER A 263 12.20 -17.37 15.19
N PHE A 264 12.95 -18.40 15.59
CA PHE A 264 12.49 -19.78 15.81
C PHE A 264 11.18 -19.94 16.62
N ASN A 265 10.87 -19.06 17.59
CA ASN A 265 9.59 -19.09 18.32
C ASN A 265 8.96 -17.70 18.51
N SER A 266 9.58 -16.66 17.98
CA SER A 266 9.15 -15.27 18.18
C SER A 266 8.33 -14.75 17.00
N ASP A 267 8.68 -15.17 15.78
CA ASP A 267 8.09 -14.66 14.56
C ASP A 267 8.08 -15.75 13.48
N THR A 268 6.93 -16.43 13.37
CA THR A 268 6.75 -17.54 12.43
C THR A 268 6.80 -17.09 10.97
N ALA A 269 6.41 -15.85 10.67
CA ALA A 269 6.40 -15.33 9.31
C ALA A 269 7.82 -15.06 8.81
N ASN A 270 8.65 -14.42 9.62
CA ASN A 270 10.07 -14.22 9.29
C ASN A 270 10.84 -15.53 9.29
N TYR A 271 10.52 -16.46 10.19
CA TYR A 271 11.09 -17.80 10.15
C TYR A 271 10.81 -18.47 8.79
N ALA A 272 9.56 -18.43 8.31
CA ALA A 272 9.19 -18.97 7.00
C ALA A 272 9.93 -18.28 5.83
N ARG A 273 10.05 -16.95 5.84
CA ARG A 273 10.83 -16.20 4.82
C ARG A 273 12.28 -16.68 4.75
N LEU A 274 12.91 -16.84 5.91
CA LEU A 274 14.30 -17.29 6.02
C LEU A 274 14.44 -18.75 5.57
N THR A 275 13.47 -19.62 5.87
CA THR A 275 13.43 -21.00 5.35
C THR A 275 13.41 -21.04 3.83
N ILE A 276 12.54 -20.23 3.22
CA ILE A 276 12.40 -20.17 1.74
C ILE A 276 13.70 -19.68 1.12
N ILE A 277 14.31 -18.62 1.66
CA ILE A 277 15.60 -18.10 1.18
C ILE A 277 16.69 -19.17 1.30
N ALA A 278 16.76 -19.86 2.45
CA ALA A 278 17.75 -20.91 2.68
C ALA A 278 17.62 -22.07 1.69
N ALA A 279 16.39 -22.50 1.40
CA ALA A 279 16.11 -23.55 0.43
C ALA A 279 16.40 -23.10 -1.01
N ARG A 280 15.95 -21.90 -1.40
CA ARG A 280 16.09 -21.35 -2.75
C ARG A 280 17.56 -21.14 -3.13
N LEU A 281 18.35 -20.57 -2.23
CA LEU A 281 19.77 -20.29 -2.43
C LEU A 281 20.69 -21.47 -2.04
N LYS A 282 20.12 -22.57 -1.52
CA LYS A 282 20.86 -23.75 -1.05
C LYS A 282 21.98 -23.37 -0.07
N LEU A 283 21.64 -22.57 0.94
CA LEU A 283 22.62 -21.98 1.86
C LEU A 283 23.34 -23.08 2.67
N PRO A 284 24.69 -23.10 2.70
CA PRO A 284 25.44 -24.11 3.42
C PRO A 284 25.25 -23.98 4.94
N GLY A 285 25.16 -25.12 5.63
CA GLY A 285 25.11 -25.18 7.10
C GLY A 285 23.74 -24.83 7.72
N ILE A 286 22.73 -24.52 6.92
CA ILE A 286 21.37 -24.26 7.39
C ILE A 286 20.52 -25.54 7.31
N PRO A 287 19.98 -26.05 8.43
CA PRO A 287 19.26 -27.32 8.45
C PRO A 287 17.81 -27.16 7.96
N THR A 288 17.61 -27.04 6.64
CA THR A 288 16.27 -26.84 6.05
C THR A 288 15.28 -27.95 6.40
N THR A 289 15.74 -29.18 6.62
CA THR A 289 14.90 -30.31 7.08
C THR A 289 14.30 -30.06 8.47
N ASP A 290 15.10 -29.53 9.41
CA ASP A 290 14.62 -29.21 10.76
C ASP A 290 13.67 -28.02 10.72
N MET A 291 13.94 -27.06 9.83
CA MET A 291 13.07 -25.90 9.61
C MET A 291 11.71 -26.31 9.02
N HIS A 292 11.70 -27.25 8.08
CA HIS A 292 10.47 -27.85 7.55
C HIS A 292 9.68 -28.54 8.66
N ALA A 293 10.34 -29.38 9.47
CA ALA A 293 9.70 -30.06 10.59
C ALA A 293 9.11 -29.06 11.61
N HIS A 294 9.83 -27.98 11.92
CA HIS A 294 9.35 -26.93 12.81
C HIS A 294 8.13 -26.18 12.24
N LEU A 295 8.13 -25.86 10.94
CA LEU A 295 6.99 -25.22 10.28
C LEU A 295 5.77 -26.12 10.20
N LEU A 296 5.97 -27.44 10.14
CA LEU A 296 4.88 -28.42 10.18
C LEU A 296 4.28 -28.57 11.59
N GLN A 297 5.09 -28.39 12.64
CA GLN A 297 4.60 -28.44 14.03
C GLN A 297 3.58 -27.32 14.29
N LYS A 298 2.49 -27.69 14.97
CA LYS A 298 1.42 -26.76 15.37
C LYS A 298 0.90 -25.87 14.24
N ASP A 299 0.98 -26.36 13.00
CA ASP A 299 0.53 -25.64 11.79
C ASP A 299 1.17 -24.25 11.62
N HIS A 300 2.41 -24.10 12.07
CA HIS A 300 3.17 -22.87 11.98
C HIS A 300 3.23 -22.32 10.55
N PHE A 301 3.31 -23.18 9.52
CA PHE A 301 3.27 -22.75 8.12
C PHE A 301 1.95 -22.06 7.72
N ILE A 302 0.81 -22.48 8.28
CA ILE A 302 -0.50 -21.83 8.05
C ILE A 302 -0.54 -20.47 8.75
N SER A 303 -0.01 -20.40 9.98
CA SER A 303 0.09 -19.14 10.71
C SER A 303 0.99 -18.14 9.99
N ALA A 304 2.17 -18.57 9.54
CA ALA A 304 3.10 -17.76 8.76
C ALA A 304 2.45 -17.20 7.50
N ALA A 305 1.74 -18.05 6.74
CA ALA A 305 1.13 -17.67 5.48
C ALA A 305 0.16 -16.48 5.58
N LYS A 306 -0.43 -16.20 6.75
CA LYS A 306 -1.32 -15.04 6.97
C LYS A 306 -0.61 -13.70 6.85
N GLU A 307 0.70 -13.67 7.07
CA GLU A 307 1.55 -12.47 7.07
C GLU A 307 2.52 -12.41 5.88
N LEU A 308 2.52 -13.45 5.05
CA LEU A 308 3.31 -13.51 3.82
C LEU A 308 2.57 -12.83 2.67
N THR A 309 3.34 -12.27 1.73
CA THR A 309 2.82 -11.89 0.42
C THR A 309 2.42 -13.13 -0.39
N ALA A 310 1.56 -12.99 -1.40
CA ALA A 310 1.15 -14.13 -2.24
C ALA A 310 2.34 -14.85 -2.89
N ARG A 311 3.39 -14.12 -3.29
CA ARG A 311 4.61 -14.72 -3.85
C ARG A 311 5.36 -15.56 -2.81
N GLU A 312 5.60 -15.00 -1.62
CA GLU A 312 6.27 -15.71 -0.52
C GLU A 312 5.47 -16.93 -0.07
N ALA A 313 4.15 -16.80 0.01
CA ALA A 313 3.25 -17.91 0.37
C ALA A 313 3.28 -19.03 -0.66
N GLY A 314 3.33 -18.72 -1.96
CA GLY A 314 3.49 -19.74 -3.01
C GLY A 314 4.83 -20.48 -2.93
N GLU A 315 5.93 -19.75 -2.69
CA GLU A 315 7.25 -20.36 -2.45
C GLU A 315 7.25 -21.22 -1.18
N LEU A 316 6.57 -20.79 -0.11
CA LEU A 316 6.37 -21.58 1.10
C LEU A 316 5.58 -22.86 0.82
N ALA A 317 4.47 -22.77 0.08
CA ALA A 317 3.66 -23.93 -0.28
C ALA A 317 4.49 -24.96 -1.04
N HIS A 318 5.27 -24.51 -2.02
CA HIS A 318 6.15 -25.39 -2.78
C HIS A 318 7.19 -26.06 -1.89
N PHE A 319 7.86 -25.31 -1.00
CA PHE A 319 8.82 -25.86 -0.05
C PHE A 319 8.20 -26.87 0.93
N MET A 320 7.02 -26.56 1.46
CA MET A 320 6.38 -27.40 2.48
C MET A 320 5.79 -28.68 1.89
N LEU A 321 5.23 -28.64 0.68
CA LEU A 321 4.34 -29.68 0.17
C LEU A 321 4.93 -30.53 -0.95
N SER A 322 5.92 -30.03 -1.71
CA SER A 322 6.54 -30.80 -2.78
C SER A 322 7.26 -32.02 -2.20
N ASP A 323 6.93 -33.22 -2.67
CA ASP A 323 7.52 -34.48 -2.22
C ASP A 323 7.35 -34.82 -0.71
N HIS A 324 6.53 -34.06 0.03
CA HIS A 324 6.30 -34.24 1.47
C HIS A 324 4.87 -34.70 1.80
N THR A 325 4.63 -36.01 1.77
CA THR A 325 3.29 -36.61 1.96
C THR A 325 2.63 -36.27 3.29
N ALA A 326 3.39 -36.21 4.39
CA ALA A 326 2.86 -35.83 5.71
C ALA A 326 2.38 -34.36 5.74
N ALA A 327 3.12 -33.46 5.10
CA ALA A 327 2.75 -32.05 5.01
C ALA A 327 1.54 -31.86 4.08
N GLN A 328 1.46 -32.61 2.99
CA GLN A 328 0.28 -32.65 2.11
C GLN A 328 -0.97 -33.11 2.88
N GLN A 329 -0.88 -34.21 3.63
CA GLN A 329 -1.98 -34.70 4.45
C GLN A 329 -2.42 -33.65 5.49
N ARG A 330 -1.45 -32.99 6.14
CA ARG A 330 -1.74 -31.93 7.11
C ARG A 330 -2.43 -30.71 6.48
N ALA A 331 -2.05 -30.35 5.26
CA ALA A 331 -2.70 -29.29 4.49
C ALA A 331 -4.14 -29.66 4.11
N VAL A 332 -4.40 -30.93 3.75
CA VAL A 332 -5.76 -31.44 3.47
C VAL A 332 -6.64 -31.36 4.73
N GLU A 333 -6.12 -31.76 5.90
CA GLU A 333 -6.85 -31.67 7.18
C GLU A 333 -7.23 -30.24 7.56
N ASN A 334 -6.44 -29.25 7.14
CA ASN A 334 -6.60 -27.84 7.50
C ASN A 334 -7.03 -26.96 6.32
N ILE A 335 -7.61 -27.55 5.27
CA ILE A 335 -7.93 -26.85 4.00
C ILE A 335 -8.79 -25.59 4.20
N THR A 336 -9.68 -25.61 5.18
CA THR A 336 -10.59 -24.51 5.52
C THR A 336 -9.93 -23.39 6.34
N LEU A 337 -8.77 -23.68 6.94
CA LEU A 337 -7.99 -22.73 7.74
C LEU A 337 -6.87 -22.05 6.93
N LEU A 338 -6.63 -22.51 5.70
CA LEU A 338 -5.61 -21.93 4.82
C LEU A 338 -6.00 -20.50 4.41
N PRO A 339 -5.11 -19.51 4.60
CA PRO A 339 -5.38 -18.14 4.17
C PRO A 339 -5.40 -18.02 2.65
N HIS A 340 -6.00 -16.94 2.15
CA HIS A 340 -6.13 -16.68 0.71
C HIS A 340 -4.78 -16.56 -0.02
N THR A 341 -3.72 -16.22 0.70
CA THR A 341 -2.36 -16.06 0.18
C THR A 341 -1.74 -17.39 -0.26
N ILE A 342 -2.13 -18.51 0.36
CA ILE A 342 -1.49 -19.82 0.13
C ILE A 342 -2.44 -20.89 -0.40
N LEU A 343 -3.76 -20.73 -0.22
CA LEU A 343 -4.74 -21.77 -0.58
C LEU A 343 -4.58 -22.22 -2.04
N ALA A 344 -4.50 -21.27 -2.98
CA ALA A 344 -4.47 -21.59 -4.40
C ALA A 344 -3.26 -22.46 -4.79
N ASP A 345 -2.06 -22.08 -4.35
CA ASP A 345 -0.84 -22.83 -4.61
C ASP A 345 -0.85 -24.20 -3.91
N THR A 346 -1.34 -24.25 -2.68
CA THR A 346 -1.52 -25.52 -1.96
C THR A 346 -2.43 -26.49 -2.72
N LEU A 347 -3.60 -26.04 -3.20
CA LEU A 347 -4.52 -26.89 -3.94
C LEU A 347 -3.94 -27.32 -5.30
N GLN A 348 -3.19 -26.43 -5.96
CA GLN A 348 -2.51 -26.74 -7.21
C GLN A 348 -1.38 -27.77 -7.04
N ILE A 349 -0.66 -27.75 -5.92
CA ILE A 349 0.35 -28.77 -5.60
C ILE A 349 -0.34 -30.09 -5.27
N LEU A 350 -1.40 -30.04 -4.44
CA LEU A 350 -2.16 -31.22 -4.04
C LEU A 350 -2.81 -31.93 -5.23
N SER A 351 -3.29 -31.22 -6.24
CA SER A 351 -3.89 -31.83 -7.45
C SER A 351 -2.92 -32.71 -8.22
N ASN A 352 -1.63 -32.41 -8.15
CA ASN A 352 -0.55 -33.14 -8.83
C ASN A 352 0.13 -34.16 -7.90
N SER A 353 -0.41 -34.37 -6.70
CA SER A 353 0.14 -35.26 -5.67
C SER A 353 -0.67 -36.55 -5.51
N ALA A 354 -0.12 -37.53 -4.79
CA ALA A 354 -0.86 -38.73 -4.38
C ALA A 354 -2.09 -38.42 -3.50
N ASN A 355 -2.13 -37.24 -2.84
CA ASN A 355 -3.24 -36.81 -1.99
C ASN A 355 -4.36 -36.06 -2.74
N SER A 356 -4.33 -36.01 -4.08
CA SER A 356 -5.32 -35.30 -4.90
C SER A 356 -6.76 -35.69 -4.58
N ASN A 357 -7.04 -37.00 -4.45
CA ASN A 357 -8.38 -37.49 -4.11
C ASN A 357 -8.86 -37.04 -2.71
N ASN A 358 -7.95 -37.03 -1.73
CA ASN A 358 -8.26 -36.60 -0.36
C ASN A 358 -8.51 -35.08 -0.32
N ALA A 359 -7.70 -34.31 -1.05
CA ALA A 359 -7.88 -32.87 -1.19
C ALA A 359 -9.23 -32.53 -1.86
N ALA A 360 -9.57 -33.23 -2.94
CA ALA A 360 -10.85 -33.07 -3.63
C ALA A 360 -12.03 -33.40 -2.70
N ALA A 361 -11.96 -34.51 -1.95
CA ALA A 361 -12.99 -34.88 -0.98
C ALA A 361 -13.15 -33.85 0.13
N ALA A 362 -12.04 -33.32 0.68
CA ALA A 362 -12.06 -32.28 1.69
C ALA A 362 -12.67 -30.97 1.16
N CYS A 363 -12.31 -30.56 -0.08
CA CYS A 363 -12.92 -29.42 -0.76
C CYS A 363 -14.44 -29.59 -0.93
N ARG A 364 -14.89 -30.76 -1.40
CA ARG A 364 -16.33 -31.04 -1.57
C ARG A 364 -17.06 -30.97 -0.24
N MET A 365 -16.55 -31.63 0.80
CA MET A 365 -17.15 -31.58 2.14
C MET A 365 -17.24 -30.14 2.67
N ALA A 366 -16.17 -29.36 2.54
CA ALA A 366 -16.12 -27.98 3.01
C ALA A 366 -17.06 -27.05 2.23
N LEU A 367 -17.14 -27.21 0.91
CA LEU A 367 -18.02 -26.41 0.05
C LEU A 367 -19.49 -26.80 0.19
N SER A 368 -19.80 -28.07 0.46
CA SER A 368 -21.17 -28.55 0.68
C SER A 368 -21.66 -28.31 2.12
N GLY A 369 -20.77 -28.01 3.07
CA GLY A 369 -21.12 -27.76 4.47
C GLY A 369 -22.03 -26.54 4.69
N THR A 370 -22.61 -26.42 5.89
CA THR A 370 -23.45 -25.27 6.27
C THR A 370 -22.67 -24.03 6.67
N GLN A 371 -21.38 -24.19 7.01
CA GLN A 371 -20.52 -23.08 7.42
C GLN A 371 -19.86 -22.40 6.22
N SER A 372 -19.71 -21.08 6.32
CA SER A 372 -19.00 -20.28 5.31
C SER A 372 -17.51 -20.63 5.31
N THR A 373 -16.98 -20.96 4.13
CA THR A 373 -15.54 -21.12 3.87
C THR A 373 -15.10 -20.07 2.85
N PRO A 374 -15.00 -18.77 3.24
CA PRO A 374 -14.93 -17.64 2.30
C PRO A 374 -13.84 -17.76 1.25
N VAL A 375 -12.65 -18.18 1.69
CA VAL A 375 -11.46 -18.29 0.85
C VAL A 375 -11.63 -19.42 -0.16
N LEU A 376 -12.11 -20.58 0.29
CA LEU A 376 -12.33 -21.75 -0.56
C LEU A 376 -13.48 -21.53 -1.55
N LEU A 377 -14.57 -20.89 -1.12
CA LEU A 377 -15.68 -20.51 -2.00
C LEU A 377 -15.20 -19.58 -3.12
N TYR A 378 -14.46 -18.53 -2.78
CA TYR A 378 -13.88 -17.62 -3.77
C TYR A 378 -12.93 -18.35 -4.73
N TRP A 379 -12.07 -19.21 -4.21
CA TRP A 379 -11.17 -20.02 -5.03
C TRP A 379 -11.93 -20.96 -5.98
N ALA A 380 -12.96 -21.65 -5.49
CA ALA A 380 -13.76 -22.58 -6.29
C ALA A 380 -14.49 -21.85 -7.42
N LEU A 381 -15.12 -20.70 -7.14
CA LEU A 381 -15.76 -19.87 -8.17
C LEU A 381 -14.78 -19.48 -9.30
N ARG A 382 -13.52 -19.21 -8.96
CA ARG A 382 -12.51 -18.78 -9.93
C ARG A 382 -11.90 -19.94 -10.72
N ASN A 383 -11.70 -21.10 -10.10
CA ASN A 383 -10.87 -22.18 -10.64
C ASN A 383 -11.65 -23.46 -11.01
N HIS A 384 -12.97 -23.49 -10.87
CA HIS A 384 -13.79 -24.68 -11.11
C HIS A 384 -13.48 -25.39 -12.45
N ASP A 385 -13.29 -24.67 -13.56
CA ASP A 385 -12.96 -25.28 -14.87
C ASP A 385 -11.59 -25.98 -14.90
N ALA A 386 -10.63 -25.55 -14.08
CA ALA A 386 -9.30 -26.15 -14.03
C ALA A 386 -9.25 -27.41 -13.14
N PHE A 387 -10.32 -27.68 -12.38
CA PHE A 387 -10.41 -28.75 -11.39
C PHE A 387 -11.67 -29.62 -11.64
N THR A 388 -12.01 -29.89 -12.90
CA THR A 388 -13.17 -30.72 -13.25
C THR A 388 -13.08 -32.14 -12.69
N ASP A 389 -11.86 -32.70 -12.65
CA ASP A 389 -11.59 -34.04 -12.13
C ASP A 389 -11.85 -34.16 -10.62
N TRP A 390 -11.94 -33.02 -9.91
CA TRP A 390 -12.23 -32.99 -8.48
C TRP A 390 -13.72 -33.02 -8.17
N GLU A 391 -14.60 -33.02 -9.18
CA GLU A 391 -16.06 -33.12 -9.01
C GLU A 391 -16.61 -32.14 -7.96
N LEU A 392 -16.08 -30.91 -7.96
CA LEU A 392 -16.53 -29.85 -7.05
C LEU A 392 -18.01 -29.53 -7.25
N PRO A 393 -18.69 -28.91 -6.26
CA PRO A 393 -20.08 -28.48 -6.43
C PRO A 393 -20.27 -27.65 -7.69
N GLY A 394 -21.33 -27.95 -8.44
CA GLY A 394 -21.59 -27.29 -9.71
C GLY A 394 -21.83 -25.78 -9.56
N TYR A 395 -21.70 -25.04 -10.67
CA TYR A 395 -21.81 -23.58 -10.68
C TYR A 395 -23.10 -23.05 -10.03
N TYR A 396 -24.23 -23.72 -10.17
CA TYR A 396 -25.48 -23.26 -9.55
C TYR A 396 -25.36 -23.20 -8.01
N GLU A 397 -24.81 -24.26 -7.39
CA GLU A 397 -24.62 -24.29 -5.94
C GLU A 397 -23.59 -23.25 -5.49
N LEU A 398 -22.45 -23.16 -6.19
CA LEU A 398 -21.41 -22.19 -5.86
C LEU A 398 -21.89 -20.74 -6.02
N LEU A 399 -22.67 -20.43 -7.06
CA LEU A 399 -23.24 -19.12 -7.27
C LEU A 399 -24.26 -18.79 -6.17
N LEU A 400 -25.16 -19.70 -5.81
CA LEU A 400 -26.10 -19.48 -4.70
C LEU A 400 -25.38 -19.24 -3.37
N ARG A 401 -24.36 -20.03 -3.07
CA ARG A 401 -23.52 -19.83 -1.88
C ARG A 401 -22.79 -18.50 -1.92
N GLY A 402 -22.29 -18.11 -3.10
CA GLY A 402 -21.72 -16.79 -3.34
C GLY A 402 -22.70 -15.67 -2.98
N ILE A 403 -23.95 -15.76 -3.43
CA ILE A 403 -25.00 -14.79 -3.10
C ILE A 403 -25.26 -14.76 -1.59
N ASN A 404 -25.45 -15.92 -0.95
CA ASN A 404 -25.70 -15.98 0.50
C ASN A 404 -24.51 -15.39 1.30
N PHE A 405 -23.29 -15.69 0.89
CA PHE A 405 -22.07 -15.13 1.47
C PHE A 405 -21.99 -13.60 1.33
N LEU A 406 -22.51 -13.04 0.23
CA LEU A 406 -22.59 -11.59 0.03
C LEU A 406 -23.68 -10.91 0.90
N GLU A 407 -24.65 -11.65 1.44
CA GLU A 407 -25.71 -11.12 2.33
C GLU A 407 -25.29 -11.08 3.80
N GLU A 408 -24.36 -11.95 4.18
CA GLU A 408 -23.84 -12.02 5.54
C GLU A 408 -22.91 -10.84 5.86
N HIS A 409 -22.78 -10.51 7.15
CA HIS A 409 -21.82 -9.51 7.62
C HIS A 409 -20.50 -10.18 7.99
N HIS A 410 -19.42 -9.76 7.34
CA HIS A 410 -18.08 -10.32 7.52
C HIS A 410 -17.08 -9.26 7.99
N SER A 411 -15.99 -9.71 8.60
CA SER A 411 -14.84 -8.88 8.97
C SER A 411 -13.53 -9.57 8.59
N GLY A 412 -12.41 -8.85 8.67
CA GLY A 412 -11.08 -9.40 8.40
C GLY A 412 -10.94 -9.97 6.98
N GLU A 413 -10.40 -11.19 6.88
CA GLU A 413 -10.17 -11.89 5.60
C GLU A 413 -11.47 -12.27 4.90
N ALA A 414 -12.52 -12.64 5.64
CA ALA A 414 -13.82 -12.95 5.07
C ALA A 414 -14.44 -11.74 4.35
N LEU A 415 -14.31 -10.53 4.91
CA LEU A 415 -14.76 -9.30 4.25
C LEU A 415 -13.99 -9.03 2.94
N ARG A 416 -12.67 -9.31 2.93
CA ARG A 416 -11.88 -9.22 1.69
C ARG A 416 -12.39 -10.19 0.64
N MET A 417 -12.65 -11.43 1.01
CA MET A 417 -13.22 -12.43 0.10
C MET A 417 -14.61 -12.03 -0.38
N GLN A 418 -15.44 -11.43 0.49
CA GLN A 418 -16.75 -10.92 0.12
C GLN A 418 -16.67 -9.86 -0.98
N ASN A 419 -15.75 -8.92 -0.87
CA ASN A 419 -15.51 -7.92 -1.91
C ASN A 419 -15.00 -8.54 -3.22
N SER A 420 -14.12 -9.54 -3.13
CA SER A 420 -13.62 -10.26 -4.31
C SER A 420 -14.73 -11.06 -5.01
N VAL A 421 -15.60 -11.74 -4.26
CA VAL A 421 -16.77 -12.45 -4.79
C VAL A 421 -17.74 -11.45 -5.45
N ARG A 422 -18.03 -10.32 -4.80
CA ARG A 422 -18.87 -9.26 -5.40
C ARG A 422 -18.33 -8.79 -6.75
N THR A 423 -17.02 -8.55 -6.81
CA THR A 423 -16.33 -8.13 -8.03
C THR A 423 -16.42 -9.20 -9.13
N LEU A 424 -16.35 -10.50 -8.78
CA LEU A 424 -16.59 -11.58 -9.74
C LEU A 424 -18.01 -11.53 -10.32
N PHE A 425 -19.04 -11.43 -9.47
CA PHE A 425 -20.43 -11.35 -9.93
C PHE A 425 -20.71 -10.12 -10.80
N GLU A 426 -20.07 -8.99 -10.50
CA GLU A 426 -20.22 -7.75 -11.28
C GLU A 426 -19.45 -7.76 -12.62
N ASN A 427 -18.53 -8.72 -12.82
CA ASN A 427 -17.86 -8.92 -14.09
C ASN A 427 -18.81 -9.60 -15.10
N GLU A 428 -19.39 -8.81 -16.01
CA GLU A 428 -20.37 -9.28 -16.99
C GLU A 428 -19.87 -10.50 -17.79
N LYS A 429 -18.63 -10.48 -18.29
CA LYS A 429 -18.10 -11.59 -19.10
C LYS A 429 -18.00 -12.89 -18.30
N TRP A 430 -17.44 -12.80 -17.09
CA TRP A 430 -17.28 -13.96 -16.22
C TRP A 430 -18.65 -14.51 -15.81
N PHE A 431 -19.54 -13.66 -15.29
CA PHE A 431 -20.85 -14.09 -14.77
C PHE A 431 -21.73 -14.69 -15.87
N THR A 432 -21.78 -14.06 -17.05
CA THR A 432 -22.54 -14.57 -18.21
C THR A 432 -22.10 -15.97 -18.61
N ALA A 433 -20.78 -16.23 -18.63
CA ALA A 433 -20.24 -17.54 -18.97
C ALA A 433 -20.64 -18.62 -17.95
N ARG A 434 -20.59 -18.32 -16.64
CA ARG A 434 -20.99 -19.29 -15.59
C ARG A 434 -22.48 -19.50 -15.54
N TYR A 435 -23.26 -18.45 -15.77
CA TYR A 435 -24.70 -18.54 -15.89
C TYR A 435 -25.15 -19.37 -17.08
N ALA A 436 -24.46 -19.27 -18.22
CA ALA A 436 -24.74 -20.11 -19.38
C ALA A 436 -24.46 -21.60 -19.15
N ALA A 437 -23.52 -21.91 -18.24
CA ALA A 437 -23.10 -23.27 -17.93
C ALA A 437 -24.07 -24.05 -17.01
N ILE A 438 -25.06 -23.40 -16.38
CA ILE A 438 -26.06 -24.08 -15.52
C ILE A 438 -27.33 -24.46 -16.30
N GLU A 439 -28.11 -25.38 -15.77
CA GLU A 439 -29.34 -25.90 -16.41
C GLU A 439 -30.47 -24.86 -16.48
N GLU A 440 -31.41 -25.01 -17.42
CA GLU A 440 -32.51 -24.04 -17.65
C GLU A 440 -33.36 -23.78 -16.38
N LEU A 441 -33.66 -24.82 -15.59
CA LEU A 441 -34.43 -24.67 -14.36
C LEU A 441 -33.64 -23.89 -13.28
N GLN A 442 -32.34 -24.17 -13.17
CA GLN A 442 -31.43 -23.50 -12.25
C GLN A 442 -31.20 -22.03 -12.64
N ARG A 443 -31.16 -21.74 -13.95
CA ARG A 443 -31.09 -20.37 -14.48
C ARG A 443 -32.25 -19.51 -14.02
N ARG A 444 -33.48 -20.05 -14.08
CA ARG A 444 -34.69 -19.37 -13.60
C ARG A 444 -34.63 -19.10 -12.10
N ALA A 445 -34.30 -20.10 -11.30
CA ALA A 445 -34.17 -19.95 -9.85
C ALA A 445 -33.11 -18.90 -9.46
N LEU A 446 -31.94 -18.93 -10.10
CA LEU A 446 -30.89 -17.93 -9.85
C LEU A 446 -31.30 -16.53 -10.32
N PHE A 447 -32.03 -16.41 -11.42
CA PHE A 447 -32.59 -15.13 -11.89
C PHE A 447 -33.52 -14.51 -10.86
N GLU A 448 -34.48 -15.27 -10.35
CA GLU A 448 -35.40 -14.82 -9.29
C GLU A 448 -34.62 -14.43 -8.02
N ARG A 449 -33.61 -15.21 -7.65
CA ARG A 449 -32.74 -14.94 -6.50
C ARG A 449 -31.98 -13.63 -6.63
N VAL A 450 -31.39 -13.35 -7.80
CA VAL A 450 -30.68 -12.09 -8.08
C VAL A 450 -31.66 -10.91 -8.15
N GLN A 451 -32.86 -11.12 -8.70
CA GLN A 451 -33.91 -10.10 -8.78
C GLN A 451 -34.41 -9.68 -7.40
N ALA A 452 -34.62 -10.65 -6.50
CA ALA A 452 -35.06 -10.43 -5.12
C ALA A 452 -33.95 -9.87 -4.22
N SER A 453 -32.68 -10.05 -4.60
CA SER A 453 -31.55 -9.63 -3.78
C SER A 453 -31.39 -8.11 -3.70
N GLY A 454 -31.09 -7.63 -2.50
CA GLY A 454 -30.71 -6.23 -2.20
C GLY A 454 -29.20 -6.02 -2.06
N ILE A 455 -28.37 -7.01 -2.40
CA ILE A 455 -26.92 -7.00 -2.19
C ILE A 455 -26.21 -5.96 -3.07
N TRP A 456 -26.69 -5.80 -4.30
CA TRP A 456 -26.07 -4.96 -5.32
C TRP A 456 -26.77 -3.63 -5.47
N GLU A 457 -25.99 -2.61 -5.83
CA GLU A 457 -26.53 -1.33 -6.29
C GLU A 457 -27.51 -1.52 -7.45
N PRO A 458 -28.59 -0.72 -7.55
CA PRO A 458 -29.64 -0.92 -8.56
C PRO A 458 -29.12 -1.02 -9.99
N ALA A 459 -28.09 -0.24 -10.33
CA ALA A 459 -27.45 -0.26 -11.65
C ALA A 459 -26.67 -1.56 -11.91
N ALA A 460 -25.90 -2.04 -10.93
CA ALA A 460 -25.15 -3.29 -11.06
C ALA A 460 -26.10 -4.49 -11.18
N ARG A 461 -27.13 -4.54 -10.32
CA ARG A 461 -28.19 -5.56 -10.41
C ARG A 461 -28.89 -5.56 -11.76
N HIS A 462 -29.22 -4.38 -12.28
CA HIS A 462 -29.86 -4.26 -13.59
C HIS A 462 -28.97 -4.82 -14.71
N ARG A 463 -27.66 -4.52 -14.71
CA ARG A 463 -26.71 -5.07 -15.68
C ARG A 463 -26.64 -6.60 -15.61
N MET A 464 -26.58 -7.17 -14.41
CA MET A 464 -26.57 -8.62 -14.21
C MET A 464 -27.84 -9.28 -14.76
N LEU A 465 -29.02 -8.74 -14.44
CA LEU A 465 -30.29 -9.27 -14.96
C LEU A 465 -30.36 -9.18 -16.49
N GLN A 466 -29.88 -8.09 -17.09
CA GLN A 466 -29.77 -7.97 -18.56
C GLN A 466 -28.84 -9.03 -19.15
N ALA A 467 -27.69 -9.29 -18.52
CA ALA A 467 -26.77 -10.34 -18.94
C ALA A 467 -27.41 -11.73 -18.88
N MET A 468 -28.22 -12.02 -17.86
CA MET A 468 -28.96 -13.29 -17.74
C MET A 468 -30.01 -13.44 -18.85
N ILE A 469 -30.75 -12.38 -19.17
CA ILE A 469 -31.76 -12.37 -20.24
C ILE A 469 -31.11 -12.59 -21.62
N LYS A 470 -29.90 -12.05 -21.85
CA LYS A 470 -29.16 -12.32 -23.10
C LYS A 470 -28.86 -13.82 -23.28
N VAL A 471 -28.62 -14.55 -22.19
CA VAL A 471 -28.31 -15.98 -22.21
C VAL A 471 -29.56 -16.83 -22.36
N ASP A 472 -30.64 -16.46 -21.67
CA ASP A 472 -31.94 -17.14 -21.78
C ASP A 472 -33.05 -16.11 -22.07
N PRO A 473 -33.35 -15.86 -23.36
CA PRO A 473 -34.37 -14.89 -23.77
C PRO A 473 -35.79 -15.23 -23.31
N LYS A 474 -36.04 -16.47 -22.87
CA LYS A 474 -37.35 -16.87 -22.32
C LYS A 474 -37.57 -16.28 -20.94
N LEU A 475 -36.51 -15.82 -20.27
CA LEU A 475 -36.60 -15.04 -19.04
C LEU A 475 -37.16 -13.67 -19.39
N SER A 476 -38.47 -13.53 -19.27
CA SER A 476 -39.06 -12.21 -19.21
C SER A 476 -38.64 -11.56 -17.88
N ILE A 477 -38.33 -10.26 -17.90
CA ILE A 477 -38.46 -9.47 -16.66
C ILE A 477 -39.94 -9.50 -16.36
N ASN A 478 -40.39 -10.51 -15.62
CA ASN A 478 -41.66 -10.45 -14.94
C ASN A 478 -41.54 -9.28 -13.97
N ARG A 479 -41.94 -8.09 -14.43
CA ARG A 479 -42.40 -6.99 -13.58
C ARG A 479 -43.67 -7.39 -12.81
N LYS A 480 -44.17 -8.62 -12.97
CA LYS A 480 -45.31 -9.19 -12.28
C LYS A 480 -44.96 -10.59 -11.76
N SER A 481 -44.31 -10.63 -10.60
CA SER A 481 -44.58 -11.58 -9.50
C SER A 481 -43.43 -11.57 -8.46
N ALA A 482 -43.15 -10.41 -7.89
CA ALA A 482 -43.11 -10.38 -6.42
C ALA A 482 -44.59 -10.40 -5.99
N PRO A 483 -44.98 -11.04 -4.86
CA PRO A 483 -46.31 -10.81 -4.31
C PRO A 483 -46.48 -9.29 -4.24
N THR A 484 -47.56 -8.80 -4.84
CA THR A 484 -47.94 -7.39 -4.96
C THR A 484 -46.98 -6.48 -4.22
N GLN A 485 -46.06 -5.83 -4.93
CA GLN A 485 -45.38 -4.68 -4.36
C GLN A 485 -46.49 -3.74 -3.92
N ALA A 486 -46.80 -3.76 -2.63
CA ALA A 486 -47.36 -2.62 -1.97
C ALA A 486 -46.49 -1.46 -2.45
N VAL A 487 -47.14 -0.47 -3.06
CA VAL A 487 -46.59 0.87 -3.33
C VAL A 487 -45.52 1.13 -2.27
N PRO A 488 -44.25 1.47 -2.60
CA PRO A 488 -43.20 1.60 -1.60
C PRO A 488 -43.71 2.53 -0.51
N GLN A 489 -44.19 1.94 0.59
CA GLN A 489 -44.76 2.68 1.68
C GLN A 489 -43.54 3.33 2.29
N GLN A 490 -43.47 4.65 2.13
CA GLN A 490 -42.51 5.49 2.82
C GLN A 490 -42.42 4.97 4.27
N ARG A 491 -41.21 4.65 4.77
CA ARG A 491 -41.09 4.18 6.16
C ARG A 491 -41.52 5.36 7.04
N LEU A 492 -42.69 5.26 7.65
CA LEU A 492 -43.28 6.33 8.45
C LEU A 492 -43.20 5.97 9.94
N THR A 493 -43.13 7.00 10.77
CA THR A 493 -43.28 6.94 12.22
C THR A 493 -43.90 8.25 12.71
N SER A 494 -44.46 8.27 13.91
CA SER A 494 -44.95 9.50 14.52
C SER A 494 -43.83 10.52 14.75
N TRP A 495 -44.16 11.82 14.71
CA TRP A 495 -43.19 12.87 15.05
C TRP A 495 -42.64 12.71 16.47
N ARG A 496 -43.48 12.24 17.40
CA ARG A 496 -43.08 11.88 18.76
C ARG A 496 -41.95 10.85 18.76
N SER A 497 -42.18 9.67 18.20
CA SER A 497 -41.21 8.58 18.22
C SER A 497 -39.96 8.88 17.39
N LEU A 498 -40.07 9.69 16.34
CA LEU A 498 -38.90 10.20 15.61
C LEU A 498 -38.02 11.08 16.51
N ARG A 499 -38.61 12.02 17.26
CA ARG A 499 -37.86 12.88 18.20
C ARG A 499 -37.22 12.05 19.31
N GLU A 500 -37.95 11.12 19.93
CA GLU A 500 -37.41 10.22 20.97
C GLU A 500 -36.22 9.40 20.44
N ARG A 501 -36.29 8.94 19.18
CA ARG A 501 -35.20 8.19 18.54
C ARG A 501 -33.99 9.08 18.24
N GLN A 502 -34.21 10.31 17.76
CA GLN A 502 -33.15 11.30 17.52
C GLN A 502 -32.45 11.71 18.83
N GLU A 503 -33.21 11.89 19.91
CA GLU A 503 -32.66 12.21 21.23
C GLU A 503 -31.86 11.04 21.81
N THR A 504 -32.35 9.80 21.66
CA THR A 504 -31.60 8.60 22.04
C THR A 504 -30.29 8.49 21.27
N TYR A 505 -30.32 8.71 19.95
CA TYR A 505 -29.12 8.72 19.11
C TYR A 505 -28.13 9.80 19.57
N ARG A 506 -28.61 11.02 19.83
CA ARG A 506 -27.80 12.13 20.32
C ARG A 506 -27.15 11.80 21.66
N LYS A 507 -27.89 11.23 22.61
CA LYS A 507 -27.37 10.78 23.91
C LYS A 507 -26.28 9.71 23.75
N MET A 508 -26.46 8.76 22.84
CA MET A 508 -25.44 7.75 22.54
C MET A 508 -24.15 8.37 22.01
N VAL A 509 -24.25 9.35 21.10
CA VAL A 509 -23.09 10.03 20.49
C VAL A 509 -22.40 11.01 21.46
N GLU A 510 -23.17 11.85 22.16
CA GLU A 510 -22.64 12.96 22.96
C GLU A 510 -22.28 12.53 24.40
N VAL A 511 -22.89 11.46 24.92
CA VAL A 511 -22.69 11.02 26.31
C VAL A 511 -22.06 9.63 26.39
N GLU A 512 -22.72 8.61 25.83
CA GLU A 512 -22.32 7.20 26.04
C GLU A 512 -20.99 6.86 25.34
N MET A 513 -20.79 7.35 24.12
CA MET A 513 -19.54 7.12 23.37
C MET A 513 -18.31 7.78 24.01
N PRO A 514 -18.35 9.08 24.39
CA PRO A 514 -17.27 9.70 25.15
C PRO A 514 -17.01 9.03 26.49
N GLN A 515 -18.06 8.61 27.20
CA GLN A 515 -17.90 7.91 28.48
C GLN A 515 -17.19 6.57 28.28
N ASN A 516 -17.64 5.75 27.33
CA ASN A 516 -17.00 4.47 27.01
C ASN A 516 -15.53 4.66 26.58
N ASN A 517 -15.18 5.76 25.90
CA ASN A 517 -13.79 6.06 25.56
C ASN A 517 -12.94 6.40 26.79
N ARG A 518 -13.52 7.07 27.81
CA ARG A 518 -12.86 7.29 29.11
C ARG A 518 -12.67 5.97 29.85
N ASP A 519 -13.68 5.13 29.88
CA ASP A 519 -13.63 3.82 30.54
C ASP A 519 -12.53 2.93 29.93
N ILE A 520 -12.36 2.95 28.59
CA ILE A 520 -11.26 2.26 27.91
C ILE A 520 -9.89 2.86 28.27
N ALA A 521 -9.79 4.18 28.38
CA ALA A 521 -8.55 4.86 28.70
C ALA A 521 -8.12 4.60 30.16
N GLU A 522 -9.07 4.58 31.09
CA GLU A 522 -8.88 4.22 32.49
C GLU A 522 -8.50 2.75 32.63
N ALA A 523 -9.23 1.84 31.98
CA ALA A 523 -8.89 0.42 31.95
C ALA A 523 -7.48 0.15 31.40
N ARG A 524 -7.03 0.96 30.41
CA ARG A 524 -5.66 0.87 29.86
C ARG A 524 -4.58 1.33 30.85
N SER A 525 -4.92 2.20 31.80
CA SER A 525 -3.97 2.70 32.80
C SER A 525 -3.56 1.65 33.85
N TYR A 526 -4.35 0.59 34.02
CA TYR A 526 -4.08 -0.50 34.97
C TYR A 526 -3.02 -1.51 34.50
N GLY A 527 -2.37 -1.29 33.35
CA GLY A 527 -1.18 -2.04 32.95
C GLY A 527 -1.49 -3.29 32.13
N ASP A 528 -1.61 -4.46 32.76
CA ASP A 528 -1.62 -5.75 32.05
C ASP A 528 -2.93 -6.00 31.28
N LEU A 529 -2.90 -5.68 29.98
CA LEU A 529 -4.06 -5.71 29.09
C LEU A 529 -4.55 -7.12 28.75
N ARG A 530 -3.75 -8.17 29.00
CA ARG A 530 -4.12 -9.56 28.64
C ARG A 530 -5.06 -10.19 29.66
N GLU A 531 -5.01 -9.78 30.92
CA GLU A 531 -5.87 -10.28 32.01
C GLU A 531 -6.91 -9.26 32.49
N ASN A 532 -6.88 -8.02 31.98
CA ASN A 532 -7.79 -6.98 32.41
C ASN A 532 -9.22 -7.18 31.83
N PHE A 533 -10.09 -7.77 32.63
CA PHE A 533 -11.51 -7.99 32.33
C PHE A 533 -12.26 -6.68 32.04
N GLU A 534 -11.92 -5.57 32.72
CA GLU A 534 -12.56 -4.27 32.52
C GLU A 534 -12.24 -3.69 31.14
N TYR A 535 -11.01 -3.89 30.65
CA TYR A 535 -10.62 -3.49 29.30
C TYR A 535 -11.38 -4.28 28.23
N GLN A 536 -11.50 -5.60 28.41
CA GLN A 536 -12.26 -6.45 27.48
C GLN A 536 -13.75 -6.09 27.48
N ALA A 537 -14.35 -5.85 28.66
CA ALA A 537 -15.74 -5.44 28.80
C ALA A 537 -16.01 -4.07 28.15
N ALA A 538 -15.15 -3.07 28.40
CA ALA A 538 -15.27 -1.73 27.80
C ALA A 538 -15.10 -1.75 26.28
N LYS A 539 -14.26 -2.65 25.75
CA LYS A 539 -14.13 -2.88 24.30
C LYS A 539 -15.36 -3.55 23.68
N GLN A 540 -15.95 -4.52 24.37
CA GLN A 540 -17.20 -5.15 23.92
C GLN A 540 -18.38 -4.17 23.96
N GLN A 541 -18.44 -3.33 24.99
CA GLN A 541 -19.43 -2.26 25.10
C GLN A 541 -19.25 -1.23 23.98
N GLN A 542 -18.01 -0.86 23.63
CA GLN A 542 -17.72 -0.01 22.47
C GLN A 542 -18.29 -0.60 21.16
N ALA A 543 -18.05 -1.88 20.91
CA ALA A 543 -18.54 -2.57 19.72
C ALA A 543 -20.08 -2.57 19.67
N THR A 544 -20.72 -2.82 20.81
CA THR A 544 -22.19 -2.81 20.94
C THR A 544 -22.76 -1.41 20.68
N LEU A 545 -22.16 -0.36 21.24
CA LEU A 545 -22.58 1.03 21.02
C LEU A 545 -22.44 1.43 19.54
N LEU A 546 -21.32 1.10 18.90
CA LEU A 546 -21.09 1.38 17.48
C LEU A 546 -22.10 0.65 16.57
N GLN A 547 -22.42 -0.61 16.88
CA GLN A 547 -23.44 -1.37 16.15
C GLN A 547 -24.82 -0.72 16.29
N ARG A 548 -25.22 -0.34 17.51
CA ARG A 548 -26.50 0.34 17.77
C ARG A 548 -26.58 1.68 17.05
N LEU A 549 -25.50 2.47 17.08
CA LEU A 549 -25.41 3.75 16.37
C LEU A 549 -25.52 3.57 14.86
N SER A 550 -24.86 2.56 14.28
CA SER A 550 -24.95 2.28 12.85
C SER A 550 -26.36 1.91 12.40
N VAL A 551 -27.07 1.08 13.17
CA VAL A 551 -28.46 0.72 12.89
C VAL A 551 -29.36 1.94 13.01
N MET A 552 -29.21 2.72 14.09
CA MET A 552 -30.02 3.93 14.31
C MET A 552 -29.78 5.01 13.25
N ASP A 553 -28.53 5.23 12.82
CA ASP A 553 -28.21 6.21 11.76
C ASP A 553 -28.83 5.79 10.41
N ALA A 554 -28.72 4.51 10.04
CA ALA A 554 -29.35 3.99 8.84
C ALA A 554 -30.87 4.15 8.87
N ASP A 555 -31.49 3.84 10.01
CA ASP A 555 -32.92 3.97 10.24
C ASP A 555 -33.38 5.45 10.21
N LEU A 556 -32.67 6.36 10.88
CA LEU A 556 -33.00 7.79 10.90
C LEU A 556 -32.91 8.45 9.52
N ARG A 557 -32.09 7.94 8.60
CA ARG A 557 -32.00 8.42 7.21
C ARG A 557 -33.18 7.98 6.34
N GLN A 558 -33.80 6.85 6.68
CA GLN A 558 -34.83 6.21 5.85
C GLN A 558 -36.26 6.46 6.37
N VAL A 559 -36.43 6.62 7.68
CA VAL A 559 -37.75 6.80 8.32
C VAL A 559 -38.14 8.28 8.40
N LYS A 560 -39.37 8.60 8.02
CA LYS A 560 -39.91 9.96 8.02
C LYS A 560 -41.03 10.14 9.05
N GLY A 561 -41.03 11.29 9.72
CA GLY A 561 -42.08 11.68 10.65
C GLY A 561 -43.39 12.00 9.94
N SER A 562 -44.52 11.61 10.54
CA SER A 562 -45.87 11.88 10.05
C SER A 562 -46.83 12.15 11.20
N ASP A 563 -47.86 12.95 10.95
CA ASP A 563 -49.04 13.07 11.83
C ASP A 563 -50.22 12.21 11.35
N PHE A 564 -50.00 11.45 10.28
CA PHE A 564 -50.94 10.51 9.66
C PHE A 564 -52.28 11.16 9.28
N ALA A 565 -52.30 12.47 9.03
CA ALA A 565 -53.50 13.18 8.59
C ALA A 565 -53.91 12.77 7.17
N GLY A 566 -55.22 12.54 6.97
CA GLY A 566 -55.78 12.26 5.65
C GLY A 566 -55.53 10.84 5.12
N ALA A 567 -55.21 9.88 5.99
CA ALA A 567 -55.12 8.46 5.60
C ALA A 567 -56.46 7.95 5.04
N ALA A 568 -56.38 7.20 3.94
CA ALA A 568 -57.56 6.58 3.33
C ALA A 568 -58.14 5.50 4.25
N THR A 569 -59.46 5.49 4.42
CA THR A 569 -60.21 4.57 5.30
C THR A 569 -60.97 3.48 4.53
N ASP A 570 -60.68 3.35 3.24
CA ASP A 570 -61.21 2.30 2.37
C ASP A 570 -60.58 0.93 2.66
N THR A 571 -59.32 0.95 3.08
CA THR A 571 -58.52 -0.22 3.43
C THR A 571 -57.72 0.05 4.70
N VAL A 572 -57.39 -1.02 5.44
CA VAL A 572 -56.55 -0.90 6.63
C VAL A 572 -55.15 -0.47 6.20
N ASN A 573 -54.77 0.73 6.61
CA ASN A 573 -53.47 1.33 6.29
C ASN A 573 -52.83 1.96 7.52
N CYS A 574 -51.55 2.34 7.41
CA CYS A 574 -50.89 3.16 8.41
C CYS A 574 -51.63 4.50 8.55
N GLY A 575 -52.04 4.85 9.77
CA GLY A 575 -52.90 6.01 10.03
C GLY A 575 -54.40 5.69 10.13
N THR A 576 -54.78 4.42 10.35
CA THR A 576 -56.20 4.01 10.52
C THR A 576 -56.45 3.34 11.86
N THR A 577 -57.70 3.42 12.31
CA THR A 577 -58.26 2.70 13.45
C THR A 577 -59.06 1.52 12.93
N VAL A 578 -58.77 0.32 13.41
CA VAL A 578 -59.41 -0.91 12.96
C VAL A 578 -60.09 -1.59 14.13
N THR A 579 -61.36 -1.93 13.93
CA THR A 579 -62.13 -2.78 14.86
C THR A 579 -62.44 -4.10 14.19
N TYR A 580 -62.05 -5.20 14.84
CA TYR A 580 -62.38 -6.56 14.41
C TYR A 580 -63.16 -7.31 15.49
N GLU A 581 -63.94 -8.30 15.07
CA GLU A 581 -64.70 -9.21 15.95
C GLU A 581 -64.30 -10.65 15.70
N THR A 582 -63.97 -11.37 16.76
CA THR A 582 -63.65 -12.81 16.71
C THR A 582 -64.91 -13.66 16.66
N ALA A 583 -64.78 -14.94 16.31
CA ALA A 583 -65.89 -15.91 16.28
C ALA A 583 -66.69 -15.99 17.60
N ASP A 584 -66.05 -15.67 18.73
CA ASP A 584 -66.67 -15.65 20.07
C ASP A 584 -67.42 -14.34 20.38
N GLY A 585 -67.53 -13.43 19.40
CA GLY A 585 -68.22 -12.14 19.53
C GLY A 585 -67.42 -11.05 20.26
N THR A 586 -66.12 -11.27 20.51
CA THR A 586 -65.26 -10.29 21.19
C THR A 586 -64.77 -9.24 20.21
N ARG A 587 -65.00 -7.96 20.51
CA ARG A 587 -64.57 -6.81 19.69
C ARG A 587 -63.30 -6.19 20.25
N SER A 588 -62.31 -6.02 19.38
CA SER A 588 -61.04 -5.35 19.71
C SER A 588 -60.76 -4.22 18.73
N THR A 589 -60.31 -3.08 19.24
CA THR A 589 -59.97 -1.89 18.46
C THR A 589 -58.48 -1.57 18.61
N TYR A 590 -57.79 -1.36 17.49
CA TYR A 590 -56.38 -0.99 17.46
C TYR A 590 -56.11 0.16 16.48
N HIS A 591 -55.10 0.98 16.79
CA HIS A 591 -54.63 2.06 15.93
C HIS A 591 -53.30 1.68 15.30
N ILE A 592 -53.27 1.58 13.97
CA ILE A 592 -52.06 1.18 13.24
C ILE A 592 -51.27 2.44 12.88
N LEU A 593 -50.13 2.63 13.53
CA LEU A 593 -49.21 3.74 13.28
C LEU A 593 -47.94 3.25 12.59
N GLY A 594 -46.87 4.04 12.63
CA GLY A 594 -45.62 3.76 11.95
C GLY A 594 -44.73 2.76 12.67
N GLU A 595 -43.52 2.61 12.14
CA GLU A 595 -42.64 1.50 12.48
C GLU A 595 -42.20 1.47 13.95
N TRP A 596 -41.95 2.64 14.56
CA TRP A 596 -41.48 2.76 15.94
C TRP A 596 -42.59 3.08 16.94
N ASP A 597 -43.84 3.15 16.47
CA ASP A 597 -44.97 3.57 17.28
C ASP A 597 -45.62 2.35 17.95
N SER A 598 -45.63 2.31 19.28
CA SER A 598 -46.39 1.32 20.04
C SER A 598 -46.81 1.88 21.40
N ASN A 599 -48.05 1.59 21.80
CA ASN A 599 -48.55 1.91 23.13
C ASN A 599 -49.74 0.99 23.44
N THR A 600 -49.54 0.02 24.34
CA THR A 600 -50.55 -0.98 24.69
C THR A 600 -51.79 -0.37 25.36
N GLU A 601 -51.61 0.65 26.21
CA GLU A 601 -52.71 1.30 26.93
C GLU A 601 -53.63 2.09 25.99
N LEU A 602 -53.05 2.68 24.95
CA LEU A 602 -53.77 3.43 23.93
C LEU A 602 -54.17 2.56 22.73
N GLY A 603 -53.90 1.25 22.75
CA GLY A 603 -54.20 0.36 21.61
C GLY A 603 -53.40 0.68 20.34
N ILE A 604 -52.26 1.36 20.46
CA ILE A 604 -51.39 1.72 19.32
C ILE A 604 -50.45 0.56 19.01
N ILE A 605 -50.46 0.13 17.76
CA ILE A 605 -49.60 -0.95 17.25
C ILE A 605 -48.77 -0.47 16.05
N SER A 606 -47.54 -0.97 15.98
CA SER A 606 -46.64 -0.71 14.85
C SER A 606 -47.15 -1.39 13.59
N ASN A 607 -47.01 -0.73 12.44
CA ASN A 607 -47.27 -1.33 11.13
C ASN A 607 -46.43 -2.59 10.84
N LYS A 608 -45.33 -2.81 11.58
CA LYS A 608 -44.52 -4.03 11.49
C LYS A 608 -45.00 -5.16 12.39
N SER A 609 -45.97 -4.92 13.28
CA SER A 609 -46.54 -5.98 14.13
C SER A 609 -47.24 -7.04 13.28
N GLU A 610 -47.20 -8.29 13.73
CA GLU A 610 -47.84 -9.42 13.03
C GLU A 610 -49.34 -9.17 12.83
N LEU A 611 -50.00 -8.63 13.86
CA LEU A 611 -51.41 -8.25 13.81
C LEU A 611 -51.67 -7.17 12.75
N ALA A 612 -50.86 -6.11 12.69
CA ALA A 612 -51.01 -5.07 11.68
C ALA A 612 -50.74 -5.59 10.25
N ARG A 613 -49.77 -6.49 10.06
CA ARG A 613 -49.47 -7.07 8.73
C ARG A 613 -50.63 -7.90 8.18
N ARG A 614 -51.30 -8.68 9.04
CA ARG A 614 -52.45 -9.51 8.63
C ARG A 614 -53.70 -8.68 8.32
N LEU A 615 -53.84 -7.55 9.00
CA LEU A 615 -54.92 -6.59 8.77
C LEU A 615 -54.67 -5.68 7.56
N SER A 616 -53.42 -5.36 7.25
CA SER A 616 -53.03 -4.40 6.20
C SER A 616 -53.64 -4.72 4.83
N GLY A 617 -54.20 -3.69 4.18
CA GLY A 617 -54.80 -3.78 2.85
C GLY A 617 -56.17 -4.47 2.80
N LYS A 618 -56.72 -4.92 3.94
CA LYS A 618 -58.05 -5.54 4.01
C LYS A 618 -59.15 -4.48 4.08
N GLN A 619 -60.33 -4.83 3.60
CA GLN A 619 -61.52 -3.97 3.59
C GLN A 619 -62.52 -4.37 4.68
N ILE A 620 -63.45 -3.48 5.00
CA ILE A 620 -64.57 -3.77 5.89
C ILE A 620 -65.32 -5.03 5.41
N GLY A 621 -65.64 -5.92 6.35
CA GLY A 621 -66.31 -7.20 6.08
C GLY A 621 -65.38 -8.37 5.75
N SER A 622 -64.07 -8.14 5.56
CA SER A 622 -63.09 -9.21 5.27
C SER A 622 -62.90 -10.15 6.47
N GLN A 623 -62.83 -11.45 6.20
CA GLN A 623 -62.36 -12.45 7.18
C GLN A 623 -60.83 -12.51 7.19
N VAL A 624 -60.25 -12.50 8.39
CA VAL A 624 -58.81 -12.44 8.65
C VAL A 624 -58.45 -13.35 9.82
N GLU A 625 -57.26 -13.93 9.80
CA GLU A 625 -56.74 -14.74 10.91
C GLU A 625 -55.87 -13.87 11.81
N ILE A 626 -56.25 -13.71 13.07
CA ILE A 626 -55.56 -12.87 14.05
C ILE A 626 -54.67 -13.75 14.95
N PRO A 627 -53.40 -13.38 15.17
CA PRO A 627 -52.52 -14.17 16.04
C PRO A 627 -53.00 -14.09 17.50
N SER A 628 -53.20 -15.26 18.13
CA SER A 628 -53.49 -15.41 19.56
C SER A 628 -52.50 -16.38 20.21
N LEU A 629 -52.43 -16.37 21.56
CA LEU A 629 -51.55 -17.24 22.33
C LEU A 629 -51.86 -18.74 22.17
N GLU A 630 -53.10 -19.07 21.79
CA GLU A 630 -53.59 -20.46 21.63
C GLU A 630 -53.65 -20.90 20.15
N GLY A 631 -53.17 -20.07 19.21
CA GLY A 631 -53.24 -20.30 17.78
C GLY A 631 -53.97 -19.17 17.04
N ASP A 632 -54.02 -19.25 15.71
CA ASP A 632 -54.66 -18.22 14.89
C ASP A 632 -56.19 -18.28 15.02
N VAL A 633 -56.81 -17.14 15.30
CA VAL A 633 -58.26 -17.02 15.51
C VAL A 633 -58.90 -16.28 14.33
N ALA A 634 -59.95 -16.85 13.74
CA ALA A 634 -60.72 -16.18 12.69
C ALA A 634 -61.47 -14.97 13.26
N ALA A 635 -61.32 -13.83 12.59
CA ALA A 635 -61.99 -12.58 12.91
C ALA A 635 -62.52 -11.89 11.65
N GLN A 636 -63.50 -11.01 11.82
CA GLN A 636 -64.05 -10.18 10.77
C GLN A 636 -63.81 -8.69 11.06
N ILE A 637 -63.38 -7.93 10.05
CA ILE A 637 -63.20 -6.48 10.18
C ILE A 637 -64.58 -5.80 10.14
N ILE A 638 -64.96 -5.10 11.21
CA ILE A 638 -66.26 -4.42 11.32
C ILE A 638 -66.16 -2.95 10.90
N ALA A 639 -65.07 -2.28 11.28
CA ALA A 639 -64.93 -0.85 11.05
C ALA A 639 -63.48 -0.47 10.73
N ILE A 640 -63.33 0.49 9.82
CA ILE A 640 -62.08 1.17 9.50
C ILE A 640 -62.36 2.68 9.58
N GLU A 641 -61.74 3.34 10.54
CA GLU A 641 -62.00 4.74 10.88
C GLU A 641 -60.70 5.57 10.82
N PRO A 642 -60.78 6.89 10.61
CA PRO A 642 -59.60 7.75 10.75
C PRO A 642 -59.11 7.76 12.20
N LEU A 643 -57.84 8.15 12.42
CA LEU A 643 -57.31 8.26 13.78
C LEU A 643 -58.09 9.29 14.62
N PRO A 644 -58.49 8.93 15.86
CA PRO A 644 -59.03 9.86 16.83
C PRO A 644 -58.09 11.05 17.07
N GLU A 645 -58.65 12.20 17.40
CA GLU A 645 -57.87 13.40 17.70
C GLU A 645 -56.88 13.20 18.86
N THR A 646 -57.25 12.39 19.85
CA THR A 646 -56.38 12.01 20.97
C THR A 646 -55.12 11.26 20.52
N ILE A 647 -55.25 10.33 19.57
CA ILE A 647 -54.12 9.55 19.03
C ILE A 647 -53.27 10.40 18.08
N ARG A 648 -53.89 11.31 17.31
CA ARG A 648 -53.15 12.27 16.48
C ARG A 648 -52.35 13.27 17.33
N ALA A 649 -52.90 13.72 18.46
CA ALA A 649 -52.16 14.54 19.42
C ALA A 649 -50.97 13.77 19.99
N TRP A 650 -51.18 12.50 20.40
CA TRP A 650 -50.10 11.62 20.84
C TRP A 650 -48.98 11.45 19.80
N ALA A 651 -49.33 11.30 18.52
CA ALA A 651 -48.36 11.13 17.43
C ALA A 651 -47.55 12.40 17.12
N LYS A 652 -48.09 13.59 17.40
CA LYS A 652 -47.37 14.86 17.24
C LYS A 652 -46.33 15.10 18.32
N GLY A 653 -46.49 14.45 19.48
CA GLY A 653 -45.61 14.54 20.64
C GLY A 653 -45.88 15.79 21.45
#